data_AF-A0A1D7QKD8-F1
#
_entry.id   AF-A0A1D7QKD8-F1
#
_cell.length_a   1.000
_cell.length_b   1.000
_cell.length_c   1.000
_cell.angle_alpha   90.00
_cell.angle_beta   90.00
_cell.angle_gamma   90.00
#
_symmetry.space_group_name_H-M   'P 1'
#
loop_
_entity.id
_entity.type
_entity.pdbx_description
1 polymer ?
#
loop_
_entity_poly.entity_id
_entity_poly.type
_entity_poly.pdbx_seq_one_letter_code
_entity_poly.pdbx_strand_id
1 'polypeptide(L)'
;MLAQKTIAQETQCYHCGDELPKSPYVLDNKTFCCLGCQGVYQLLSSHDLSSYYAYNDVPGQTQKNGAQHFEYLDEPGIAANLLDYSDERVSVITLYIPAIHCSSCIWLLEHLHKIKPTILQSRIDFLKKQVVITYKNQELSLRQLVETLSAIGYEPLISLQDVVKKQKSDHSERNLITKIAVAGFCFGNVMLLSFPDYFGITNLDQEFKSFFGWLNLAFSVPVVFYSGRDYFISAWNNLKNGILNLDFPLALGIAVMFIRSIAEILTNTGAGFVDTLCGLVFFLLVGKWMQQHTYHHLSFERDYRSYFPVAVTLMEKGRERPIPLNELSVGDRILIRSNEIIPADAILLKGDAEMDFSFVTGESLPVKKVLGEVVYAGGRQLSGALELEVVKPVSQSYLTQLWNNEAFFGEKNRIRTFSDRASKYFSIVLLSIAIVAAAFWFFKGDTTKAIASFTAVLIIACPCALALSSPFTLAAVLSIFDKNKFYLKNTAVVEELARINTYVFDKTGTITNPDATGFSFEGRLSGEEKQLVNDLAKNSGHPLSRELVKWLDRPAKYSVVKYMEKVGRGITGTVNGNTLKLGSASFLGLEIAATAPGAVVHIVINEQYHGFFCAQQQWRPGFKDLIFKLGKDADLHLLSGDQEQDKQSLVPFFPRTQQMHFKQSPQNKLDYIVKLQSSNRKVLMFGDGLNDAGALKQSDLGIAVTDNINNFSPGCDAILDGASFHKIPQFIRQAKDAVKVIHMSFAISLTYNALGLYFAVQGMLSPLIAAVLMPISTVTIILFTSIAARLYARKNQLL
;
A
#
# COMPACT_ATOMS: atom_id res chain seq x y z
N MET A 1 3.20 42.02 52.94
CA MET A 1 2.54 41.10 52.00
C MET A 1 3.55 40.67 50.95
N LEU A 2 4.20 39.53 51.18
CA LEU A 2 5.11 38.89 50.22
C LEU A 2 4.31 37.83 49.47
N ALA A 3 4.10 38.03 48.17
CA ALA A 3 3.44 37.06 47.31
C ALA A 3 4.40 35.87 47.08
N GLN A 4 4.02 34.69 47.60
CA GLN A 4 4.64 33.42 47.26
C GLN A 4 4.42 33.13 45.76
N LYS A 5 5.51 33.15 44.97
CA LYS A 5 5.55 32.55 43.64
C LYS A 5 5.32 31.04 43.79
N THR A 6 4.17 30.56 43.32
CA THR A 6 3.91 29.15 43.12
C THR A 6 4.85 28.64 42.02
N ILE A 7 5.87 27.87 42.39
CA ILE A 7 6.74 27.17 41.42
C ILE A 7 5.93 25.96 40.94
N ALA A 8 5.38 26.03 39.73
CA ALA A 8 4.84 24.86 39.07
C ALA A 8 6.00 23.87 38.83
N GLN A 9 6.00 22.74 39.52
CA GLN A 9 6.89 21.63 39.16
C GLN A 9 6.43 21.10 37.80
N GLU A 10 7.28 21.24 36.77
CA GLU A 10 7.09 20.55 35.50
C GLU A 10 7.05 19.04 35.79
N THR A 11 5.89 18.41 35.60
CA THR A 11 5.67 16.97 35.88
C THR A 11 6.00 16.07 34.69
N GLN A 12 6.42 16.66 33.58
CA GLN A 12 6.63 15.97 32.31
C GLN A 12 8.05 16.19 31.80
N CYS A 13 8.59 15.20 31.13
CA CYS A 13 9.89 15.23 30.48
C CYS A 13 9.89 16.27 29.37
N TYR A 14 10.88 17.17 29.39
CA TYR A 14 11.02 18.25 28.42
C TYR A 14 11.20 17.76 26.97
N HIS A 15 11.73 16.55 26.77
CA HIS A 15 11.90 15.96 25.45
C HIS A 15 10.69 15.14 24.99
N CYS A 16 10.40 14.00 25.63
CA CYS A 16 9.35 13.10 25.15
C CYS A 16 7.94 13.37 25.68
N GLY A 17 7.76 14.28 26.64
CA GLY A 17 6.47 14.52 27.30
C GLY A 17 6.00 13.43 28.28
N ASP A 18 6.76 12.35 28.46
CA ASP A 18 6.46 11.30 29.45
C ASP A 18 6.58 11.82 30.90
N GLU A 19 5.93 11.14 31.85
CA GLU A 19 6.06 11.47 33.27
C GLU A 19 7.51 11.31 33.78
N LEU A 20 7.94 12.24 34.64
CA LEU A 20 9.27 12.21 35.23
C LEU A 20 9.40 11.11 36.31
N PRO A 21 10.53 10.39 36.39
CA PRO A 21 10.82 9.49 37.50
C PRO A 21 11.04 10.29 38.81
N LYS A 22 10.99 9.60 39.96
CA LYS A 22 11.22 10.22 41.29
C LYS A 22 12.54 10.97 41.42
N SER A 23 13.54 10.64 40.59
CA SER A 23 14.81 11.35 40.48
C SER A 23 15.04 11.69 39.00
N PRO A 24 14.55 12.84 38.51
CA PRO A 24 14.68 13.23 37.11
C PRO A 24 16.12 13.60 36.77
N TYR A 25 16.51 13.37 35.52
CA TYR A 25 17.77 13.86 34.99
C TYR A 25 17.62 15.36 34.68
N VAL A 26 18.65 16.16 34.99
CA VAL A 26 18.58 17.62 34.85
C VAL A 26 19.73 18.13 33.98
N LEU A 27 19.42 18.94 32.97
CA LEU A 27 20.38 19.68 32.13
C LEU A 27 19.75 21.01 31.70
N ASP A 28 20.50 22.12 31.71
CA ASP A 28 20.02 23.46 31.31
C ASP A 28 18.70 23.92 31.96
N ASN A 29 18.51 23.66 33.26
CA ASN A 29 17.24 23.90 33.98
C ASN A 29 16.01 23.17 33.40
N LYS A 30 16.21 22.12 32.61
CA LYS A 30 15.17 21.22 32.08
C LYS A 30 15.27 19.84 32.73
N THR A 31 14.13 19.16 32.82
CA THR A 31 14.01 17.83 33.45
C THR A 31 13.69 16.75 32.41
N PHE A 32 14.29 15.57 32.55
CA PHE A 32 14.19 14.46 31.59
C PHE A 32 13.85 13.13 32.28
N CYS A 33 13.06 12.29 31.60
CA CYS A 33 12.63 10.99 32.14
C CYS A 33 13.74 9.92 32.14
N CYS A 34 14.73 10.04 31.26
CA CYS A 34 15.83 9.09 31.12
C CYS A 34 17.09 9.75 30.56
N LEU A 35 18.25 9.07 30.71
CA LEU A 35 19.53 9.48 30.11
C LEU A 35 19.43 9.64 28.58
N GLY A 36 18.59 8.85 27.91
CA GLY A 36 18.36 8.98 26.46
C GLY A 36 17.76 10.33 26.09
N CYS A 37 16.69 10.74 26.78
CA CYS A 37 16.05 12.04 26.57
C CYS A 37 16.99 13.21 26.89
N GLN A 38 17.79 13.08 27.95
CA GLN A 38 18.82 14.06 28.28
C GLN A 38 19.90 14.13 27.19
N GLY A 39 20.35 12.97 26.69
CA GLY A 39 21.39 12.87 25.66
C GLY A 39 20.94 13.45 24.32
N VAL A 40 19.70 13.20 23.89
CA VAL A 40 19.15 13.80 22.66
C VAL A 40 19.04 15.30 22.81
N TYR A 41 18.54 15.81 23.94
CA TYR A 41 18.49 17.25 24.18
C TYR A 41 19.88 17.89 24.17
N GLN A 42 20.85 17.28 24.84
CA GLN A 42 22.23 17.75 24.86
C GLN A 42 22.83 17.81 23.46
N LEU A 43 22.60 16.77 22.64
CA LEU A 43 23.07 16.72 21.27
C LEU A 43 22.45 17.84 20.43
N LEU A 44 21.13 18.05 20.53
CA LEU A 44 20.45 19.10 19.79
C LEU A 44 20.87 20.50 20.27
N SER A 45 21.01 20.71 21.58
CA SER A 45 21.41 22.01 22.13
C SER A 45 22.85 22.37 21.77
N SER A 46 23.77 21.39 21.77
CA SER A 46 25.17 21.61 21.41
C SER A 46 25.40 21.94 19.93
N HIS A 47 24.39 21.71 19.07
CA HIS A 47 24.46 21.94 17.63
C HIS A 47 23.55 23.09 17.15
N ASP A 48 23.15 24.00 18.05
CA ASP A 48 22.24 25.12 17.76
C ASP A 48 20.89 24.66 17.17
N LEU A 49 20.41 23.48 17.59
CA LEU A 49 19.15 22.89 17.13
C LEU A 49 17.98 23.07 18.10
N SER A 50 18.09 24.02 19.05
CA SER A 50 17.10 24.26 20.11
C SER A 50 15.72 24.68 19.59
N SER A 51 15.63 25.24 18.38
CA SER A 51 14.37 25.56 17.70
C SER A 51 13.49 24.33 17.46
N TYR A 52 14.05 23.11 17.47
CA TYR A 52 13.31 21.84 17.41
C TYR A 52 12.16 21.78 18.42
N TYR A 53 12.41 22.28 19.64
CA TYR A 53 11.45 22.31 20.75
C TYR A 53 10.42 23.44 20.63
N ALA A 54 10.66 24.45 19.78
CA ALA A 54 9.70 25.52 19.53
C ALA A 54 8.65 25.14 18.46
N TYR A 55 8.94 24.13 17.64
CA TYR A 55 8.08 23.71 16.55
C TYR A 55 7.10 22.58 16.94
N ASN A 56 7.10 22.10 18.19
CA ASN A 56 6.26 21.01 18.66
C ASN A 56 5.96 21.08 20.17
N ASP A 57 4.73 20.74 20.57
CA ASP A 57 4.33 20.71 21.98
C ASP A 57 4.86 19.47 22.73
N VAL A 58 5.16 18.38 22.02
CA VAL A 58 5.70 17.12 22.58
C VAL A 58 6.81 16.55 21.67
N PRO A 59 8.05 17.05 21.79
CA PRO A 59 9.12 16.75 20.83
C PRO A 59 9.83 15.42 21.12
N GLY A 60 9.17 14.29 20.87
CA GLY A 60 9.84 12.98 20.77
C GLY A 60 9.02 11.84 21.33
N GLN A 61 8.34 11.06 20.49
CA GLN A 61 7.81 9.77 20.96
C GLN A 61 8.98 8.81 21.19
N THR A 62 9.05 8.28 22.42
CA THR A 62 10.06 7.36 22.90
C THR A 62 10.04 6.07 22.07
N GLN A 63 11.11 5.77 21.33
CA GLN A 63 11.36 4.41 20.88
C GLN A 63 12.12 3.66 21.98
N LYS A 64 11.67 2.44 22.27
CA LYS A 64 12.41 1.53 23.16
C LYS A 64 13.69 1.14 22.43
N ASN A 65 14.84 1.51 22.99
CA ASN A 65 16.15 1.05 22.52
C ASN A 65 16.19 -0.49 22.56
N GLY A 66 15.91 -1.13 21.42
CA GLY A 66 16.31 -2.50 21.18
C GLY A 66 17.83 -2.55 21.00
N ALA A 67 18.44 -3.70 21.30
CA ALA A 67 19.87 -3.89 21.06
C ALA A 67 20.17 -3.67 19.56
N GLN A 68 20.88 -2.59 19.25
CA GLN A 68 21.19 -2.14 17.90
C GLN A 68 22.17 -3.12 17.23
N HIS A 69 21.82 -3.65 16.06
CA HIS A 69 22.69 -4.52 15.25
C HIS A 69 22.71 -4.02 13.80
N PHE A 70 23.58 -3.04 13.51
CA PHE A 70 23.79 -2.48 12.16
C PHE A 70 25.11 -2.96 11.52
N GLU A 71 25.78 -3.95 12.11
CA GLU A 71 27.08 -4.47 11.68
C GLU A 71 27.07 -5.01 10.24
N TYR A 72 25.93 -5.50 9.77
CA TYR A 72 25.76 -5.95 8.39
C TYR A 72 25.93 -4.81 7.35
N LEU A 73 25.79 -3.54 7.75
CA LEU A 73 26.00 -2.40 6.86
C LEU A 73 27.48 -2.12 6.58
N ASP A 74 28.41 -2.77 7.30
CA ASP A 74 29.84 -2.71 7.01
C ASP A 74 30.24 -3.67 5.87
N GLU A 75 29.39 -4.63 5.50
CA GLU A 75 29.66 -5.55 4.38
C GLU A 75 29.53 -4.82 3.02
N PRO A 76 30.59 -4.77 2.20
CA PRO A 76 30.63 -3.94 0.98
C PRO A 76 29.53 -4.28 -0.03
N GLY A 77 29.19 -5.56 -0.17
CA GLY A 77 28.14 -6.02 -1.08
C GLY A 77 26.75 -5.54 -0.67
N ILE A 78 26.47 -5.48 0.64
CA ILE A 78 25.20 -4.98 1.16
C ILE A 78 25.13 -3.46 1.01
N ALA A 79 26.19 -2.75 1.41
CA ALA A 79 26.27 -1.31 1.28
C ALA A 79 26.09 -0.86 -0.17
N ALA A 80 26.80 -1.48 -1.13
CA ALA A 80 26.71 -1.13 -2.55
C ALA A 80 25.28 -1.30 -3.13
N ASN A 81 24.55 -2.31 -2.67
CA ASN A 81 23.17 -2.55 -3.12
C ASN A 81 22.16 -1.55 -2.55
N LEU A 82 22.44 -0.94 -1.40
CA LEU A 82 21.57 0.04 -0.75
C LEU A 82 21.83 1.47 -1.22
N LEU A 83 23.03 1.76 -1.73
CA LEU A 83 23.40 3.11 -2.18
C LEU A 83 22.72 3.44 -3.52
N ASP A 84 22.21 4.66 -3.60
CA ASP A 84 21.62 5.21 -4.82
C ASP A 84 22.67 5.51 -5.88
N TYR A 85 23.83 5.96 -5.39
CA TYR A 85 25.00 6.37 -6.14
C TYR A 85 26.20 6.39 -5.18
N SER A 86 27.38 6.02 -5.67
CA SER A 86 28.63 6.14 -4.94
C SER A 86 29.76 6.41 -5.92
N ASP A 87 30.60 7.41 -5.60
CA ASP A 87 31.88 7.66 -6.29
C ASP A 87 33.04 7.68 -5.28
N GLU A 88 34.23 8.13 -5.69
CA GLU A 88 35.41 8.13 -4.80
C GLU A 88 35.30 9.05 -3.58
N ARG A 89 34.39 10.03 -3.57
CA ARG A 89 34.29 11.05 -2.50
C ARG A 89 32.96 11.07 -1.78
N VAL A 90 31.87 10.73 -2.47
CA VAL A 90 30.51 10.95 -2.00
C VAL A 90 29.66 9.72 -2.26
N SER A 91 28.75 9.42 -1.34
CA SER A 91 27.67 8.48 -1.57
C SER A 91 26.33 9.12 -1.28
N VAL A 92 25.33 8.68 -2.04
CA VAL A 92 23.93 9.10 -1.91
C VAL A 92 23.11 7.88 -1.54
N ILE A 93 22.22 8.04 -0.56
CA ILE A 93 21.30 6.99 -0.15
C ILE A 93 19.90 7.58 0.09
N THR A 94 18.87 6.84 -0.29
CA THR A 94 17.49 7.12 0.08
C THR A 94 17.04 6.11 1.13
N LEU A 95 16.66 6.59 2.31
CA LEU A 95 16.20 5.76 3.42
C LEU A 95 14.74 6.07 3.74
N TYR A 96 13.94 5.02 3.96
CA TYR A 96 12.56 5.16 4.46
C TYR A 96 12.58 5.25 6.00
N ILE A 97 11.98 6.31 6.54
CA ILE A 97 11.95 6.62 7.97
C ILE A 97 10.49 6.73 8.44
N PRO A 98 9.90 5.67 9.01
CA PRO A 98 8.48 5.65 9.40
C PRO A 98 8.12 6.74 10.42
N ALA A 99 9.09 7.14 11.23
CA ALA A 99 8.96 8.10 12.32
C ALA A 99 8.75 9.55 11.83
N ILE A 100 8.84 9.85 10.53
CA ILE A 100 8.52 11.19 10.01
C ILE A 100 7.00 11.44 10.15
N HIS A 101 6.60 12.43 10.96
CA HIS A 101 5.19 12.74 11.22
C HIS A 101 4.86 14.23 11.42
N CYS A 102 5.84 15.10 11.67
CA CYS A 102 5.61 16.53 11.90
C CYS A 102 6.64 17.43 11.19
N SER A 103 6.39 18.74 11.20
CA SER A 103 7.31 19.76 10.67
C SER A 103 8.67 19.78 11.36
N SER A 104 8.73 19.46 12.67
CA SER A 104 10.00 19.34 13.40
C SER A 104 10.85 18.17 12.90
N CYS A 105 10.22 17.07 12.46
CA CYS A 105 10.93 15.96 11.80
C CYS A 105 11.62 16.46 10.52
N ILE A 106 10.90 17.27 9.72
CA ILE A 106 11.42 17.82 8.48
C ILE A 106 12.65 18.68 8.77
N TRP A 107 12.48 19.63 9.68
CA TRP A 107 13.54 20.56 10.04
C TRP A 107 14.78 19.85 10.57
N LEU A 108 14.63 18.91 11.51
CA LEU A 108 15.76 18.20 12.10
C LEU A 108 16.53 17.38 11.07
N LEU A 109 15.82 16.56 10.29
CA LEU A 109 16.44 15.66 9.33
C LEU A 109 17.07 16.42 8.14
N GLU A 110 16.56 17.60 7.75
CA GLU A 110 17.23 18.46 6.75
C GLU A 110 18.51 19.13 7.30
N HIS A 111 18.60 19.28 8.64
CA HIS A 111 19.75 19.87 9.32
C HIS A 111 20.73 18.83 9.89
N LEU A 112 20.72 17.59 9.39
CA LEU A 112 21.66 16.53 9.81
C LEU A 112 23.14 16.93 9.68
N HIS A 113 23.47 17.79 8.72
CA HIS A 113 24.82 18.33 8.51
C HIS A 113 25.36 19.10 9.73
N LYS A 114 24.49 19.65 10.59
CA LYS A 114 24.90 20.30 11.85
C LYS A 114 25.33 19.30 12.92
N ILE A 115 24.73 18.10 12.93
CA ILE A 115 25.04 17.02 13.88
C ILE A 115 26.28 16.24 13.42
N LYS A 116 26.37 15.95 12.11
CA LYS A 116 27.51 15.29 11.49
C LYS A 116 27.98 16.09 10.26
N PRO A 117 29.07 16.86 10.36
CA PRO A 117 29.62 17.65 9.24
C PRO A 117 30.04 16.83 8.01
N THR A 118 30.20 15.52 8.17
CA THR A 118 30.46 14.58 7.06
C THR A 118 29.25 14.35 6.16
N ILE A 119 28.06 14.74 6.62
CA ILE A 119 26.82 14.80 5.82
C ILE A 119 26.81 16.15 5.10
N LEU A 120 26.83 16.12 3.76
CA LEU A 120 26.87 17.31 2.92
C LEU A 120 25.47 17.89 2.70
N GLN A 121 24.50 17.02 2.48
CA GLN A 121 23.12 17.40 2.20
C GLN A 121 22.15 16.33 2.70
N SER A 122 21.01 16.77 3.21
CA SER A 122 19.87 15.91 3.54
C SER A 122 18.60 16.57 3.05
N ARG A 123 17.75 15.82 2.36
CA ARG A 123 16.47 16.31 1.83
C ARG A 123 15.38 15.30 2.13
N ILE A 124 14.20 15.79 2.50
CA ILE A 124 13.10 14.93 2.89
C ILE A 124 11.97 14.98 1.86
N ASP A 125 11.43 13.81 1.54
CA ASP A 125 10.11 13.65 0.96
C ASP A 125 9.15 13.27 2.09
N PHE A 126 8.43 14.27 2.60
CA PHE A 126 7.52 14.09 3.74
C PHE A 126 6.37 13.14 3.42
N LEU A 127 5.84 13.17 2.19
CA LEU A 127 4.71 12.33 1.78
C LEU A 127 5.12 10.86 1.70
N LYS A 128 6.35 10.59 1.23
CA LYS A 128 6.90 9.23 1.16
C LYS A 128 7.60 8.79 2.44
N LYS A 129 7.76 9.68 3.42
CA LYS A 129 8.58 9.49 4.62
C LYS A 129 9.99 9.00 4.27
N GLN A 130 10.59 9.57 3.24
CA GLN A 130 11.94 9.23 2.80
C GLN A 130 12.89 10.39 3.05
N VAL A 131 14.13 10.06 3.41
CA VAL A 131 15.23 11.02 3.46
C VAL A 131 16.29 10.62 2.44
N VAL A 132 16.71 11.57 1.62
CA VAL A 132 17.83 11.44 0.70
C VAL A 132 19.03 12.11 1.35
N ILE A 133 20.08 11.34 1.61
CA ILE A 133 21.28 11.80 2.31
C ILE A 133 22.49 11.65 1.39
N THR A 134 23.25 12.75 1.27
CA THR A 134 24.52 12.82 0.57
C THR A 134 25.62 13.00 1.61
N TYR A 135 26.56 12.06 1.69
CA TYR A 135 27.63 12.07 2.69
C TYR A 135 28.99 11.69 2.10
N LYS A 136 30.06 12.10 2.77
CA LYS A 136 31.43 11.75 2.37
C LYS A 136 31.76 10.31 2.79
N ASN A 137 31.92 9.41 1.83
CA ASN A 137 32.08 7.97 2.08
C ASN A 137 33.46 7.55 2.61
N GLN A 138 34.47 8.41 2.49
CA GLN A 138 35.80 8.18 3.10
C GLN A 138 35.82 8.49 4.61
N GLU A 139 34.92 9.36 5.08
CA GLU A 139 34.91 9.86 6.46
C GLU A 139 33.74 9.30 7.29
N LEU A 140 32.69 8.79 6.65
CA LEU A 140 31.49 8.24 7.29
C LEU A 140 31.06 6.95 6.59
N SER A 141 30.95 5.84 7.34
CA SER A 141 30.40 4.59 6.80
C SER A 141 28.87 4.60 6.79
N LEU A 142 28.27 3.73 5.97
CA LEU A 142 26.80 3.59 5.93
C LEU A 142 26.23 3.19 7.29
N ARG A 143 26.91 2.29 8.01
CA ARG A 143 26.58 1.92 9.39
C ARG A 143 26.53 3.13 10.30
N GLN A 144 27.60 3.94 10.32
CA GLN A 144 27.69 5.12 11.18
C GLN A 144 26.61 6.16 10.87
N LEU A 145 26.21 6.29 9.60
CA LEU A 145 25.10 7.14 9.20
C LEU A 145 23.77 6.63 9.81
N VAL A 146 23.49 5.34 9.70
CA VAL A 146 22.26 4.73 10.24
C VAL A 146 22.23 4.75 11.76
N GLU A 147 23.36 4.51 12.42
CA GLU A 147 23.51 4.66 13.88
C GLU A 147 23.23 6.10 14.31
N THR A 148 23.71 7.10 13.55
CA THR A 148 23.43 8.52 13.82
C THR A 148 21.93 8.81 13.73
N LEU A 149 21.25 8.30 12.71
CA LEU A 149 19.80 8.45 12.53
C LEU A 149 19.00 7.78 13.66
N SER A 150 19.39 6.56 14.05
CA SER A 150 18.76 5.82 15.15
C SER A 150 18.96 6.56 16.49
N ALA A 151 20.15 7.11 16.75
CA ALA A 151 20.46 7.84 17.98
C ALA A 151 19.60 9.11 18.18
N ILE A 152 19.17 9.75 17.09
CA ILE A 152 18.27 10.92 17.14
C ILE A 152 16.78 10.54 17.05
N GLY A 153 16.45 9.25 17.11
CA GLY A 153 15.08 8.73 17.15
C GLY A 153 14.43 8.48 15.78
N TYR A 154 15.21 8.49 14.69
CA TYR A 154 14.73 8.31 13.32
C TYR A 154 15.34 7.06 12.67
N GLU A 155 15.13 5.90 13.30
CA GLU A 155 15.62 4.63 12.77
C GLU A 155 15.03 4.34 11.37
N PRO A 156 15.89 4.14 10.35
CA PRO A 156 15.42 3.79 9.01
C PRO A 156 15.03 2.31 8.97
N LEU A 157 13.93 2.00 8.27
CA LEU A 157 13.62 0.62 7.91
C LEU A 157 14.34 0.29 6.60
N ILE A 158 15.31 -0.62 6.68
CA ILE A 158 16.07 -1.10 5.53
C ILE A 158 15.58 -2.50 5.18
N SER A 159 15.02 -2.67 3.97
CA SER A 159 14.46 -3.95 3.53
C SER A 159 15.04 -4.40 2.18
N LEU A 160 14.97 -5.70 1.89
CA LEU A 160 15.42 -6.28 0.61
C LEU A 160 14.66 -5.73 -0.61
N GLN A 161 13.48 -5.11 -0.39
CA GLN A 161 12.69 -4.53 -1.47
C GLN A 161 13.29 -3.24 -2.04
N ASP A 162 14.00 -2.47 -1.22
CA ASP A 162 14.54 -1.16 -1.57
C ASP A 162 15.63 -1.26 -2.67
N VAL A 163 16.33 -2.39 -2.72
CA VAL A 163 17.37 -2.72 -3.71
C VAL A 163 16.78 -3.01 -5.11
N VAL A 164 15.59 -3.62 -5.19
CA VAL A 164 15.09 -4.24 -6.46
C VAL A 164 14.17 -3.31 -7.26
N LYS A 165 13.40 -2.42 -6.62
CA LYS A 165 12.43 -1.55 -7.32
C LYS A 165 13.08 -0.43 -8.14
N LYS A 166 14.23 0.07 -7.69
CA LYS A 166 14.85 1.27 -8.26
C LYS A 166 15.35 1.09 -9.70
N GLN A 167 15.75 -0.13 -10.08
CA GLN A 167 16.25 -0.42 -11.43
C GLN A 167 15.15 -0.45 -12.52
N LYS A 168 13.87 -0.69 -12.18
CA LYS A 168 12.80 -0.86 -13.18
C LYS A 168 11.97 0.40 -13.46
N SER A 169 11.74 1.28 -12.48
CA SER A 169 10.86 2.44 -12.66
C SER A 169 11.49 3.56 -13.50
N ASP A 170 12.76 3.90 -13.23
CA ASP A 170 13.46 5.07 -13.78
C ASP A 170 13.64 5.02 -15.32
N HIS A 171 13.78 3.82 -15.87
CA HIS A 171 14.07 3.64 -17.30
C HIS A 171 12.81 3.76 -18.19
N SER A 172 11.63 3.48 -17.63
CA SER A 172 10.37 3.47 -18.38
C SER A 172 9.75 4.87 -18.52
N GLU A 173 9.79 5.68 -17.46
CA GLU A 173 9.22 7.04 -17.47
C GLU A 173 10.04 8.01 -18.32
N ARG A 174 11.38 7.95 -18.25
CA ARG A 174 12.27 8.81 -19.06
C ARG A 174 12.05 8.64 -20.56
N ASN A 175 11.77 7.41 -21.02
CA ASN A 175 11.51 7.12 -22.42
C ASN A 175 10.17 7.70 -22.92
N LEU A 176 9.15 7.79 -22.05
CA LEU A 176 7.87 8.38 -22.45
C LEU A 176 7.96 9.92 -22.57
N ILE A 177 8.65 10.57 -21.64
CA ILE A 177 8.81 12.03 -21.63
C ILE A 177 9.55 12.52 -22.88
N THR A 178 10.60 11.81 -23.33
CA THR A 178 11.32 12.18 -24.56
C THR A 178 10.42 12.06 -25.80
N LYS A 179 9.57 11.04 -25.90
CA LYS A 179 8.59 10.91 -26.99
C LYS A 179 7.57 12.05 -27.01
N ILE A 180 7.12 12.49 -25.83
CA ILE A 180 6.22 13.65 -25.68
C ILE A 180 6.93 14.93 -26.15
N ALA A 181 8.17 15.14 -25.73
CA ALA A 181 8.93 16.33 -26.11
C ALA A 181 9.12 16.43 -27.63
N VAL A 182 9.48 15.33 -28.30
CA VAL A 182 9.60 15.28 -29.76
C VAL A 182 8.26 15.54 -30.44
N ALA A 183 7.18 14.88 -29.98
CA ALA A 183 5.85 15.07 -30.55
C ALA A 183 5.34 16.51 -30.37
N GLY A 184 5.53 17.11 -29.19
CA GLY A 184 5.12 18.48 -28.88
C GLY A 184 5.91 19.52 -29.67
N PHE A 185 7.23 19.33 -29.80
CA PHE A 185 8.08 20.19 -30.63
C PHE A 185 7.63 20.18 -32.10
N CYS A 186 7.42 18.99 -32.67
CA CYS A 186 6.98 18.87 -34.06
C CYS A 186 5.57 19.42 -34.25
N PHE A 187 4.64 19.11 -33.34
CA PHE A 187 3.27 19.63 -33.38
C PHE A 187 3.23 21.16 -33.33
N GLY A 188 3.95 21.80 -32.41
CA GLY A 188 3.99 23.26 -32.30
C GLY A 188 4.50 23.94 -33.57
N ASN A 189 5.57 23.40 -34.16
CA ASN A 189 6.11 23.93 -35.43
C ASN A 189 5.15 23.71 -36.59
N VAL A 190 4.58 22.51 -36.74
CA VAL A 190 3.61 22.22 -37.81
C VAL A 190 2.37 23.11 -37.70
N MET A 191 1.86 23.34 -36.49
CA MET A 191 0.72 24.21 -36.26
C MET A 191 1.03 25.66 -36.62
N LEU A 192 2.22 26.15 -36.28
CA LEU A 192 2.69 27.49 -36.68
C LEU A 192 2.78 27.63 -38.21
N LEU A 193 3.34 26.62 -38.89
CA LEU A 193 3.51 26.61 -40.34
C LEU A 193 2.20 26.44 -41.11
N SER A 194 1.21 25.78 -40.51
CA SER A 194 -0.12 25.58 -41.09
C SER A 194 -1.07 26.77 -40.83
N PHE A 195 -0.68 27.71 -39.97
CA PHE A 195 -1.48 28.87 -39.58
C PHE A 195 -1.94 29.76 -40.77
N PRO A 196 -1.10 30.04 -41.79
CA PRO A 196 -1.51 30.89 -42.90
C PRO A 196 -2.63 30.29 -43.77
N ASP A 197 -2.70 28.96 -43.87
CA ASP A 197 -3.74 28.25 -44.61
C ASP A 197 -5.09 28.31 -43.89
N TYR A 198 -5.10 28.28 -42.54
CA TYR A 198 -6.33 28.40 -41.74
C TYR A 198 -7.00 29.77 -41.86
N PHE A 199 -6.21 30.85 -41.94
CA PHE A 199 -6.72 32.21 -42.05
C PHE A 199 -6.91 32.68 -43.50
N GLY A 200 -6.68 31.78 -44.47
CA GLY A 200 -6.87 32.08 -45.88
C GLY A 200 -6.06 33.30 -46.31
N ILE A 201 -4.81 33.42 -45.85
CA ILE A 201 -3.91 34.50 -46.30
C ILE A 201 -3.60 34.24 -47.78
N THR A 202 -4.44 34.78 -48.65
CA THR A 202 -4.51 34.50 -50.10
C THR A 202 -3.31 35.01 -50.89
N ASN A 203 -2.40 35.76 -50.26
CA ASN A 203 -1.27 36.44 -50.91
C ASN A 203 0.10 35.80 -50.62
N LEU A 204 0.15 34.59 -50.07
CA LEU A 204 1.39 33.82 -50.00
C LEU A 204 1.65 33.14 -51.35
N ASP A 205 2.83 33.36 -51.93
CA ASP A 205 3.24 32.71 -53.17
C ASP A 205 3.12 31.18 -53.07
N GLN A 206 2.76 30.54 -54.18
CA GLN A 206 2.60 29.09 -54.30
C GLN A 206 3.86 28.31 -53.83
N GLU A 207 5.04 28.93 -53.94
CA GLU A 207 6.31 28.40 -53.46
C GLU A 207 6.37 28.30 -51.93
N PHE A 208 5.88 29.29 -51.19
CA PHE A 208 5.86 29.25 -49.72
C PHE A 208 4.91 28.18 -49.21
N LYS A 209 3.73 28.02 -49.84
CA LYS A 209 2.79 26.94 -49.50
C LYS A 209 3.40 25.55 -49.70
N SER A 210 4.07 25.36 -50.84
CA SER A 210 4.75 24.10 -51.15
C SER A 210 5.91 23.83 -50.17
N PHE A 211 6.71 24.86 -49.87
CA PHE A 211 7.81 24.78 -48.92
C PHE A 211 7.33 24.41 -47.51
N PHE A 212 6.29 25.06 -47.01
CA PHE A 212 5.71 24.74 -45.70
C PHE A 212 5.06 23.35 -45.68
N GLY A 213 4.44 22.90 -46.77
CA GLY A 213 3.93 21.52 -46.90
C GLY A 213 5.04 20.47 -46.75
N TRP A 214 6.16 20.64 -47.44
CA TRP A 214 7.32 19.74 -47.32
C TRP A 214 7.95 19.77 -45.92
N LEU A 215 8.04 20.95 -45.32
CA LEU A 215 8.57 21.11 -43.97
C LEU A 215 7.64 20.44 -42.94
N ASN A 216 6.33 20.57 -43.10
CA ASN A 216 5.33 19.88 -42.29
C ASN A 216 5.49 18.36 -42.40
N LEU A 217 5.65 17.82 -43.62
CA LEU A 217 5.94 16.39 -43.80
C LEU A 217 7.22 15.96 -43.08
N ALA A 218 8.30 16.72 -43.19
CA ALA A 218 9.56 16.43 -42.51
C ALA A 218 9.37 16.34 -40.99
N PHE A 219 8.60 17.25 -40.39
CA PHE A 219 8.28 17.21 -38.96
C PHE A 219 7.37 16.03 -38.57
N SER A 220 6.51 15.54 -39.47
CA SER A 220 5.63 14.41 -39.16
C SER A 220 6.34 13.06 -39.09
N VAL A 221 7.46 12.89 -39.80
CA VAL A 221 8.25 11.63 -39.82
C VAL A 221 8.69 11.19 -38.40
N PRO A 222 9.38 12.01 -37.59
CA PRO A 222 9.74 11.61 -36.23
C PRO A 222 8.51 11.36 -35.36
N VAL A 223 7.41 12.09 -35.58
CA VAL A 223 6.18 11.88 -34.80
C VAL A 223 5.57 10.51 -35.08
N VAL A 224 5.48 10.09 -36.34
CA VAL A 224 4.88 8.80 -36.71
C VAL A 224 5.78 7.62 -36.32
N PHE A 225 7.06 7.67 -36.68
CA PHE A 225 7.96 6.50 -36.57
C PHE A 225 8.69 6.38 -35.23
N TYR A 226 8.87 7.48 -34.48
CA TYR A 226 9.49 7.45 -33.16
C TYR A 226 8.45 7.57 -32.05
N SER A 227 7.68 8.66 -32.03
CA SER A 227 6.69 8.92 -30.97
C SER A 227 5.47 8.00 -31.07
N GLY A 228 4.98 7.71 -32.29
CA GLY A 228 3.82 6.86 -32.56
C GLY A 228 4.11 5.35 -32.58
N ARG A 229 5.39 4.94 -32.54
CA ARG A 229 5.84 3.55 -32.71
C ARG A 229 5.13 2.54 -31.82
N ASP A 230 4.90 2.90 -30.55
CA ASP A 230 4.31 2.00 -29.56
C ASP A 230 2.88 1.59 -29.95
N TYR A 231 2.12 2.47 -30.59
CA TYR A 231 0.76 2.18 -31.03
C TYR A 231 0.75 1.16 -32.18
N PHE A 232 1.68 1.28 -33.13
CA PHE A 232 1.83 0.31 -34.21
C PHE A 232 2.25 -1.08 -33.69
N ILE A 233 3.22 -1.13 -32.79
CA ILE A 233 3.68 -2.39 -32.19
C ILE A 233 2.54 -3.04 -31.40
N SER A 234 1.83 -2.26 -30.57
CA SER A 234 0.70 -2.75 -29.78
C SER A 234 -0.41 -3.29 -30.69
N ALA A 235 -0.83 -2.52 -31.71
CA ALA A 235 -1.85 -2.91 -32.66
C ALA A 235 -1.50 -4.22 -33.38
N TRP A 236 -0.25 -4.35 -33.87
CA TRP A 236 0.21 -5.54 -34.56
C TRP A 236 0.23 -6.78 -33.66
N ASN A 237 0.77 -6.64 -32.45
CA ASN A 237 0.83 -7.75 -31.48
C ASN A 237 -0.56 -8.20 -31.03
N ASN A 238 -1.46 -7.25 -30.75
CA ASN A 238 -2.83 -7.57 -30.34
C ASN A 238 -3.61 -8.25 -31.47
N LEU A 239 -3.45 -7.78 -32.71
CA LEU A 239 -4.06 -8.41 -33.88
C LEU A 239 -3.55 -9.84 -34.08
N LYS A 240 -2.23 -10.07 -33.97
CA LYS A 240 -1.63 -11.41 -34.06
C LYS A 240 -2.20 -12.37 -32.99
N ASN A 241 -2.54 -11.85 -31.83
CA ASN A 241 -3.14 -12.60 -30.72
C ASN A 241 -4.68 -12.68 -30.78
N GLY A 242 -5.31 -12.20 -31.87
CA GLY A 242 -6.77 -12.23 -32.03
C GLY A 242 -7.54 -11.26 -31.14
N ILE A 243 -6.87 -10.25 -30.58
CA ILE A 243 -7.44 -9.22 -29.70
C ILE A 243 -7.55 -7.92 -30.48
N LEU A 244 -8.77 -7.45 -30.74
CA LEU A 244 -9.02 -6.11 -31.27
C LEU A 244 -9.25 -5.14 -30.11
N ASN A 245 -8.38 -4.14 -29.98
CA ASN A 245 -8.45 -3.08 -28.97
C ASN A 245 -8.39 -1.68 -29.63
N LEU A 246 -8.41 -0.62 -28.83
CA LEU A 246 -8.40 0.77 -29.32
C LEU A 246 -7.13 1.14 -30.09
N ASP A 247 -6.03 0.43 -29.88
CA ASP A 247 -4.75 0.72 -30.55
C ASP A 247 -4.84 0.45 -32.05
N PHE A 248 -5.69 -0.49 -32.49
CA PHE A 248 -5.80 -0.83 -33.91
C PHE A 248 -6.44 0.28 -34.75
N PRO A 249 -7.66 0.79 -34.45
CA PRO A 249 -8.21 1.94 -35.18
C PRO A 249 -7.30 3.18 -35.08
N LEU A 250 -6.62 3.37 -33.95
CA LEU A 250 -5.72 4.50 -33.74
C LEU A 250 -4.47 4.42 -34.64
N ALA A 251 -3.79 3.27 -34.65
CA ALA A 251 -2.64 3.05 -35.53
C ALA A 251 -3.03 3.17 -37.02
N LEU A 252 -4.22 2.66 -37.37
CA LEU A 252 -4.76 2.82 -38.72
C LEU A 252 -5.04 4.29 -39.06
N GLY A 253 -5.63 5.06 -38.14
CA GLY A 253 -5.87 6.49 -38.30
C GLY A 253 -4.57 7.27 -38.54
N ILE A 254 -3.54 7.03 -37.73
CA ILE A 254 -2.20 7.63 -37.89
C ILE A 254 -1.63 7.30 -39.27
N ALA A 255 -1.69 6.04 -39.71
CA ALA A 255 -1.19 5.62 -41.01
C ALA A 255 -1.96 6.27 -42.17
N VAL A 256 -3.29 6.27 -42.13
CA VAL A 256 -4.14 6.85 -43.17
C VAL A 256 -3.92 8.36 -43.29
N MET A 257 -3.84 9.08 -42.17
CA MET A 257 -3.56 10.52 -42.17
C MET A 257 -2.19 10.85 -42.74
N PHE A 258 -1.17 10.07 -42.39
CA PHE A 258 0.18 10.25 -42.91
C PHE A 258 0.24 10.02 -44.43
N ILE A 259 -0.31 8.91 -44.91
CA ILE A 259 -0.35 8.57 -46.35
C ILE A 259 -1.16 9.60 -47.14
N ARG A 260 -2.32 10.00 -46.62
CA ARG A 260 -3.17 11.02 -47.26
C ARG A 260 -2.47 12.38 -47.32
N SER A 261 -1.81 12.80 -46.24
CA SER A 261 -1.08 14.07 -46.21
C SER A 261 0.08 14.07 -47.20
N ILE A 262 0.81 12.96 -47.33
CA ILE A 262 1.83 12.78 -48.36
C ILE A 262 1.21 12.95 -49.74
N ALA A 263 0.10 12.29 -50.03
CA ALA A 263 -0.56 12.38 -51.33
C ALA A 263 -0.98 13.82 -51.65
N GLU A 264 -1.69 14.50 -50.74
CA GLU A 264 -2.22 15.86 -50.96
C GLU A 264 -1.12 16.91 -51.15
N ILE A 265 -0.01 16.80 -50.41
CA ILE A 265 1.14 17.71 -50.51
C ILE A 265 1.94 17.43 -51.78
N LEU A 266 2.11 16.17 -52.19
CA LEU A 266 2.77 15.81 -53.45
C LEU A 266 1.96 16.26 -54.67
N THR A 267 0.63 16.18 -54.61
CA THR A 267 -0.26 16.56 -55.71
C THR A 267 -0.64 18.05 -55.69
N ASN A 268 -0.19 18.83 -54.70
CA ASN A 268 -0.56 20.23 -54.48
C ASN A 268 -2.08 20.46 -54.43
N THR A 269 -2.85 19.46 -54.01
CA THR A 269 -4.32 19.53 -53.94
C THR A 269 -4.81 20.08 -52.61
N GLY A 270 -3.94 20.13 -51.59
CA GLY A 270 -4.25 20.67 -50.28
C GLY A 270 -3.03 20.70 -49.35
N ALA A 271 -3.18 21.32 -48.18
CA ALA A 271 -2.12 21.45 -47.18
C ALA A 271 -1.85 20.15 -46.37
N GLY A 272 -2.65 19.09 -46.59
CA GLY A 272 -2.57 17.85 -45.81
C GLY A 272 -3.19 17.96 -44.41
N PHE A 273 -3.08 16.89 -43.63
CA PHE A 273 -3.60 16.76 -42.25
C PHE A 273 -2.48 16.59 -41.23
N VAL A 274 -1.31 17.14 -41.54
CA VAL A 274 -0.07 16.92 -40.78
C VAL A 274 -0.16 17.51 -39.37
N ASP A 275 -0.80 18.67 -39.22
CA ASP A 275 -1.07 19.32 -37.94
C ASP A 275 -1.94 18.46 -37.02
N THR A 276 -3.02 17.91 -37.57
CA THR A 276 -3.98 17.06 -36.86
C THR A 276 -3.31 15.73 -36.48
N LEU A 277 -2.48 15.17 -37.36
CA LEU A 277 -1.69 13.95 -37.10
C LEU A 277 -0.71 14.16 -35.94
N CYS A 278 0.08 15.23 -35.99
CA CYS A 278 1.07 15.55 -34.95
C CYS A 278 0.39 15.85 -33.61
N GLY A 279 -0.71 16.62 -33.64
CA GLY A 279 -1.52 16.92 -32.46
C GLY A 279 -2.11 15.67 -31.84
N LEU A 280 -2.69 14.76 -32.64
CA LEU A 280 -3.23 13.49 -32.18
C LEU A 280 -2.20 12.67 -31.40
N VAL A 281 -1.03 12.42 -31.99
CA VAL A 281 0.04 11.64 -31.34
C VAL A 281 0.53 12.32 -30.05
N PHE A 282 0.71 13.64 -30.08
CA PHE A 282 1.12 14.41 -28.90
C PHE A 282 0.12 14.27 -27.75
N PHE A 283 -1.16 14.54 -27.98
CA PHE A 283 -2.19 14.46 -26.94
C PHE A 283 -2.39 13.05 -26.39
N LEU A 284 -2.24 12.02 -27.23
CA LEU A 284 -2.29 10.62 -26.78
C LEU A 284 -1.13 10.27 -25.85
N LEU A 285 0.08 10.72 -26.16
CA LEU A 285 1.25 10.50 -25.30
C LEU A 285 1.14 11.27 -23.97
N VAL A 286 0.65 12.52 -24.00
CA VAL A 286 0.35 13.29 -22.78
C VAL A 286 -0.70 12.57 -21.93
N GLY A 287 -1.76 12.05 -22.55
CA GLY A 287 -2.77 11.23 -21.88
C GLY A 287 -2.17 9.98 -21.23
N LYS A 288 -1.29 9.26 -21.94
CA LYS A 288 -0.57 8.09 -21.43
C LYS A 288 0.36 8.42 -20.26
N TRP A 289 1.03 9.58 -20.29
CA TRP A 289 1.88 10.04 -19.18
C TRP A 289 1.06 10.43 -17.96
N MET A 290 -0.02 11.19 -18.15
CA MET A 290 -0.93 11.55 -17.07
C MET A 290 -1.57 10.30 -16.42
N GLN A 291 -1.89 9.30 -17.24
CA GLN A 291 -2.31 7.98 -16.77
C GLN A 291 -1.21 7.37 -15.88
N GLN A 292 0.01 7.12 -16.40
CA GLN A 292 1.10 6.50 -15.65
C GLN A 292 1.40 7.20 -14.32
N HIS A 293 1.47 8.53 -14.32
CA HIS A 293 1.74 9.30 -13.11
C HIS A 293 0.65 9.12 -12.05
N THR A 294 -0.62 9.06 -12.47
CA THR A 294 -1.74 8.80 -11.57
C THR A 294 -1.70 7.38 -11.00
N TYR A 295 -1.22 6.40 -11.78
CA TYR A 295 -1.12 4.99 -11.35
C TYR A 295 0.06 4.72 -10.41
N HIS A 296 1.23 5.32 -10.65
CA HIS A 296 2.46 5.04 -9.89
C HIS A 296 2.44 5.55 -8.44
N HIS A 297 1.65 6.59 -8.13
CA HIS A 297 1.49 7.07 -6.76
C HIS A 297 0.63 6.16 -5.87
N LEU A 298 -0.06 5.17 -6.45
CA LEU A 298 -1.11 4.42 -5.77
C LEU A 298 -0.82 2.92 -5.61
N SER A 299 0.22 2.39 -6.26
CA SER A 299 0.58 0.97 -6.17
C SER A 299 1.49 0.68 -4.96
N PHE A 300 0.90 0.33 -3.83
CA PHE A 300 1.62 -0.29 -2.71
C PHE A 300 1.91 -1.76 -3.04
N GLU A 301 2.93 -2.03 -3.86
CA GLU A 301 3.49 -3.38 -3.92
C GLU A 301 4.46 -3.52 -2.75
N ARG A 302 4.06 -4.05 -1.60
CA ARG A 302 5.00 -4.61 -0.62
C ARG A 302 5.10 -6.10 -0.89
N ASP A 303 6.32 -6.59 -1.07
CA ASP A 303 6.57 -8.00 -1.27
C ASP A 303 6.92 -8.64 0.08
N TYR A 304 6.82 -9.96 0.22
CA TYR A 304 7.24 -10.68 1.43
C TYR A 304 8.67 -10.36 1.86
N ARG A 305 9.51 -9.97 0.89
CA ARG A 305 10.89 -9.51 1.06
C ARG A 305 11.01 -8.26 1.95
N SER A 306 9.93 -7.53 2.20
CA SER A 306 9.89 -6.42 3.15
C SER A 306 9.97 -6.86 4.62
N TYR A 307 9.72 -8.15 4.91
CA TYR A 307 9.62 -8.69 6.28
C TYR A 307 10.83 -9.48 6.75
N PHE A 308 11.67 -9.90 5.82
CA PHE A 308 12.90 -10.60 6.13
C PHE A 308 14.05 -9.60 6.31
N PRO A 309 15.00 -9.87 7.22
CA PRO A 309 16.18 -9.03 7.38
C PRO A 309 17.04 -9.07 6.11
N VAL A 310 17.83 -8.01 5.89
CA VAL A 310 18.76 -7.93 4.75
C VAL A 310 19.91 -8.93 4.90
N ALA A 311 20.30 -9.21 6.14
CA ALA A 311 21.39 -10.10 6.49
C ALA A 311 21.02 -11.01 7.67
N VAL A 312 21.76 -12.11 7.79
CA VAL A 312 21.70 -13.05 8.91
C VAL A 312 23.10 -13.33 9.45
N THR A 313 23.22 -13.62 10.74
CA THR A 313 24.51 -13.95 11.34
C THR A 313 24.82 -15.43 11.13
N LEU A 314 25.86 -15.74 10.36
CA LEU A 314 26.40 -17.08 10.16
C LEU A 314 27.42 -17.41 11.28
N MET A 315 27.38 -18.64 11.76
CA MET A 315 28.32 -19.22 12.72
C MET A 315 29.29 -20.14 11.98
N GLU A 316 30.50 -19.66 11.69
CA GLU A 316 31.55 -20.44 11.01
C GLU A 316 32.77 -20.61 11.92
N LYS A 317 33.12 -21.87 12.25
CA LYS A 317 34.27 -22.22 13.12
C LYS A 317 34.29 -21.46 14.46
N GLY A 318 33.11 -21.19 15.02
CA GLY A 318 32.95 -20.47 16.30
C GLY A 318 33.10 -18.95 16.20
N ARG A 319 33.09 -18.38 14.99
CA ARG A 319 33.04 -16.94 14.76
C ARG A 319 31.72 -16.54 14.12
N GLU A 320 31.22 -15.39 14.54
CA GLU A 320 30.03 -14.74 13.98
C GLU A 320 30.43 -13.91 12.76
N ARG A 321 29.72 -14.10 11.65
CA ARG A 321 29.90 -13.30 10.43
C ARG A 321 28.54 -12.98 9.81
N PRO A 322 28.19 -11.70 9.58
CA PRO A 322 26.97 -11.35 8.85
C PRO A 322 27.11 -11.74 7.37
N ILE A 323 26.07 -12.37 6.82
CA ILE A 323 25.97 -12.66 5.39
C ILE A 323 24.65 -12.12 4.82
N PRO A 324 24.63 -11.65 3.56
CA PRO A 324 23.40 -11.34 2.86
C PRO A 324 22.42 -12.52 2.86
N LEU A 325 21.12 -12.26 3.00
CA LEU A 325 20.13 -13.33 3.11
C LEU A 325 20.06 -14.23 1.86
N ASN A 326 20.38 -13.70 0.68
CA ASN A 326 20.43 -14.43 -0.59
C ASN A 326 21.64 -15.38 -0.70
N GLU A 327 22.64 -15.25 0.15
CA GLU A 327 23.81 -16.15 0.21
C GLU A 327 23.59 -17.33 1.17
N LEU A 328 22.52 -17.30 1.97
CA LEU A 328 22.19 -18.34 2.94
C LEU A 328 21.86 -19.68 2.25
N SER A 329 22.61 -20.72 2.61
CA SER A 329 22.53 -22.05 2.02
C SER A 329 22.07 -23.12 3.02
N VAL A 330 21.59 -24.24 2.50
CA VAL A 330 21.23 -25.40 3.35
C VAL A 330 22.48 -25.95 4.03
N GLY A 331 22.38 -26.24 5.33
CA GLY A 331 23.50 -26.67 6.18
C GLY A 331 24.22 -25.53 6.89
N ASP A 332 23.92 -24.28 6.54
CA ASP A 332 24.47 -23.12 7.24
C ASP A 332 23.96 -23.06 8.69
N ARG A 333 24.88 -22.75 9.61
CA ARG A 333 24.55 -22.53 11.01
C ARG A 333 24.35 -21.05 11.25
N ILE A 334 23.17 -20.67 11.67
CA ILE A 334 22.81 -19.28 11.93
C ILE A 334 22.58 -19.03 13.41
N LEU A 335 22.95 -17.83 13.86
CA LEU A 335 22.65 -17.34 15.19
C LEU A 335 21.45 -16.40 15.11
N ILE A 336 20.38 -16.73 15.83
CA ILE A 336 19.18 -15.89 15.96
C ILE A 336 19.08 -15.41 17.40
N ARG A 337 19.16 -14.09 17.61
CA ARG A 337 19.10 -13.47 18.93
C ARG A 337 17.66 -13.16 19.35
N SER A 338 17.49 -12.71 20.60
CA SER A 338 16.20 -12.25 21.11
C SER A 338 15.67 -11.12 20.24
N ASN A 339 14.38 -11.19 19.91
CA ASN A 339 13.61 -10.35 18.99
C ASN A 339 14.00 -10.41 17.50
N GLU A 340 14.94 -11.25 17.10
CA GLU A 340 15.22 -11.48 15.67
C GLU A 340 14.20 -12.44 15.04
N ILE A 341 13.93 -12.22 13.75
CA ILE A 341 13.06 -13.08 12.94
C ILE A 341 13.91 -14.21 12.35
N ILE A 342 13.39 -15.42 12.43
CA ILE A 342 14.00 -16.59 11.82
C ILE A 342 13.75 -16.53 10.30
N PRO A 343 14.80 -16.45 9.47
CA PRO A 343 14.61 -16.13 8.06
C PRO A 343 14.35 -17.36 7.17
N ALA A 344 14.66 -18.57 7.65
CA ALA A 344 14.59 -19.81 6.89
C ALA A 344 14.10 -20.96 7.78
N ASP A 345 13.54 -22.03 7.18
CA ASP A 345 13.19 -23.22 7.95
C ASP A 345 14.49 -23.92 8.39
N ALA A 346 14.65 -24.08 9.69
CA ALA A 346 15.89 -24.51 10.31
C ALA A 346 15.63 -25.51 11.46
N ILE A 347 16.63 -26.29 11.85
CA ILE A 347 16.56 -27.17 13.02
C ILE A 347 17.22 -26.48 14.21
N LEU A 348 16.59 -26.56 15.38
CA LEU A 348 17.14 -26.04 16.62
C LEU A 348 18.32 -26.90 17.11
N LEU A 349 19.53 -26.35 17.09
CA LEU A 349 20.74 -27.01 17.60
C LEU A 349 21.02 -26.69 19.07
N LYS A 350 20.75 -25.44 19.50
CA LYS A 350 21.08 -24.98 20.85
C LYS A 350 20.22 -23.78 21.27
N GLY A 351 19.89 -23.72 22.56
CA GLY A 351 19.10 -22.65 23.17
C GLY A 351 17.66 -23.09 23.47
N ASP A 352 16.96 -22.29 24.28
CA ASP A 352 15.54 -22.49 24.60
C ASP A 352 14.68 -21.68 23.63
N ALA A 353 14.03 -22.35 22.69
CA ALA A 353 13.19 -21.68 21.70
C ALA A 353 11.81 -21.34 22.29
N GLU A 354 11.52 -20.05 22.34
CA GLU A 354 10.22 -19.48 22.69
C GLU A 354 9.85 -18.50 21.58
N MET A 355 9.05 -18.98 20.64
CA MET A 355 8.82 -18.25 19.40
C MET A 355 7.44 -17.62 19.37
N ASP A 356 7.43 -16.34 19.02
CA ASP A 356 6.22 -15.63 18.67
C ASP A 356 5.96 -15.75 17.17
N PHE A 357 4.87 -16.45 16.84
CA PHE A 357 4.36 -16.55 15.48
C PHE A 357 3.19 -15.60 15.25
N SER A 358 2.92 -14.61 16.11
CA SER A 358 1.86 -13.62 15.90
C SER A 358 1.95 -12.94 14.54
N PHE A 359 3.18 -12.74 14.04
CA PHE A 359 3.44 -12.20 12.71
C PHE A 359 3.00 -13.13 11.56
N VAL A 360 2.93 -14.43 11.76
CA VAL A 360 2.59 -15.43 10.71
C VAL A 360 1.20 -16.00 10.90
N THR A 361 0.85 -16.27 12.15
CA THR A 361 -0.34 -17.00 12.59
C THR A 361 -1.36 -16.12 13.28
N GLY A 362 -1.06 -14.84 13.55
CA GLY A 362 -1.94 -13.96 14.33
C GLY A 362 -2.10 -14.35 15.80
N GLU A 363 -1.62 -15.52 16.21
CA GLU A 363 -1.69 -16.01 17.58
C GLU A 363 -0.52 -15.47 18.40
N SER A 364 -0.82 -14.81 19.52
CA SER A 364 0.16 -14.17 20.40
C SER A 364 0.71 -15.11 21.49
N LEU A 365 0.30 -16.38 21.50
CA LEU A 365 0.83 -17.37 22.44
C LEU A 365 2.17 -17.92 21.93
N PRO A 366 3.26 -17.79 22.71
CA PRO A 366 4.55 -18.29 22.29
C PRO A 366 4.57 -19.82 22.15
N VAL A 367 5.10 -20.30 21.03
CA VAL A 367 5.29 -21.72 20.76
C VAL A 367 6.69 -22.13 21.22
N LYS A 368 6.76 -23.14 22.10
CA LYS A 368 8.04 -23.71 22.54
C LYS A 368 8.51 -24.77 21.56
N LYS A 369 9.82 -24.83 21.32
CA LYS A 369 10.48 -25.93 20.59
C LYS A 369 11.60 -26.53 21.40
N VAL A 370 11.79 -27.84 21.22
CA VAL A 370 12.90 -28.57 21.85
C VAL A 370 14.01 -28.83 20.84
N LEU A 371 15.21 -29.13 21.35
CA LEU A 371 16.39 -29.42 20.52
C LEU A 371 16.09 -30.52 19.51
N GLY A 372 16.53 -30.33 18.27
CA GLY A 372 16.30 -31.25 17.16
C GLY A 372 14.97 -31.04 16.42
N GLU A 373 14.06 -30.19 16.91
CA GLU A 373 12.84 -29.86 16.18
C GLU A 373 13.07 -28.82 15.07
N VAL A 374 12.22 -28.90 14.05
CA VAL A 374 12.13 -27.89 12.99
C VAL A 374 11.45 -26.64 13.53
N VAL A 375 12.11 -25.53 13.27
CA VAL A 375 11.70 -24.16 13.48
C VAL A 375 11.41 -23.54 12.11
N TYR A 376 10.22 -22.99 11.93
CA TYR A 376 9.78 -22.44 10.65
C TYR A 376 10.15 -20.96 10.51
N ALA A 377 10.39 -20.54 9.27
CA ALA A 377 10.63 -19.15 8.93
C ALA A 377 9.47 -18.23 9.37
N GLY A 378 9.80 -17.00 9.77
CA GLY A 378 8.85 -15.98 10.22
C GLY A 378 8.55 -15.96 11.72
N GLY A 379 8.97 -16.99 12.47
CA GLY A 379 8.93 -16.95 13.93
C GLY A 379 9.91 -15.92 14.48
N ARG A 380 9.50 -15.17 15.51
CA ARG A 380 10.37 -14.26 16.24
C ARG A 380 10.80 -14.91 17.55
N GLN A 381 12.10 -15.00 17.81
CA GLN A 381 12.57 -15.52 19.09
C GLN A 381 12.33 -14.49 20.20
N LEU A 382 11.67 -14.87 21.30
CA LEU A 382 11.38 -13.94 22.38
C LEU A 382 12.51 -13.80 23.39
N SER A 383 13.20 -14.90 23.73
CA SER A 383 14.14 -14.93 24.86
C SER A 383 15.43 -15.69 24.56
N GLY A 384 16.58 -15.11 24.89
CA GLY A 384 17.88 -15.75 24.64
C GLY A 384 18.24 -15.85 23.16
N ALA A 385 19.37 -16.50 22.88
CA ALA A 385 19.87 -16.74 21.53
C ALA A 385 19.75 -18.22 21.15
N LEU A 386 19.48 -18.47 19.87
CA LEU A 386 19.35 -19.79 19.28
C LEU A 386 20.45 -20.00 18.25
N GLU A 387 21.07 -21.19 18.26
CA GLU A 387 21.85 -21.68 17.12
C GLU A 387 20.95 -22.62 16.32
N LEU A 388 20.75 -22.30 15.04
CA LEU A 388 19.89 -23.04 14.13
C LEU A 388 20.69 -23.54 12.92
N GLU A 389 20.32 -24.68 12.35
CA GLU A 389 20.88 -25.17 11.07
C GLU A 389 19.84 -25.10 9.97
N VAL A 390 20.14 -24.40 8.89
CA VAL A 390 19.20 -24.20 7.77
C VAL A 390 18.92 -25.52 7.07
N VAL A 391 17.65 -25.89 6.96
CA VAL A 391 17.20 -27.12 6.27
C VAL A 391 16.58 -26.81 4.92
N LYS A 392 15.91 -25.66 4.79
CA LYS A 392 15.38 -25.18 3.51
C LYS A 392 15.80 -23.73 3.30
N PRO A 393 16.22 -23.36 2.07
CA PRO A 393 16.53 -21.97 1.76
C PRO A 393 15.27 -21.11 1.87
N VAL A 394 15.45 -19.81 2.10
CA VAL A 394 14.37 -18.82 2.32
C VAL A 394 13.28 -18.93 1.26
N SER A 395 13.66 -19.02 -0.02
CA SER A 395 12.76 -19.14 -1.18
C SER A 395 11.84 -20.36 -1.16
N GLN A 396 12.22 -21.41 -0.42
CA GLN A 396 11.49 -22.67 -0.28
C GLN A 396 10.95 -22.89 1.13
N SER A 397 11.10 -21.91 2.02
CA SER A 397 10.56 -21.97 3.39
C SER A 397 9.03 -22.10 3.37
N TYR A 398 8.46 -22.70 4.41
CA TYR A 398 7.00 -22.86 4.53
C TYR A 398 6.24 -21.55 4.33
N LEU A 399 6.75 -20.46 4.92
CA LEU A 399 6.14 -19.14 4.82
C LEU A 399 6.27 -18.54 3.41
N THR A 400 7.42 -18.71 2.75
CA THR A 400 7.56 -18.30 1.35
C THR A 400 6.73 -19.17 0.42
N GLN A 401 6.53 -20.46 0.69
CA GLN A 401 5.62 -21.32 -0.08
C GLN A 401 4.16 -20.89 0.08
N LEU A 402 3.72 -20.52 1.29
CA LEU A 402 2.39 -19.95 1.52
C LEU A 402 2.13 -18.70 0.67
N TRP A 403 3.15 -17.85 0.48
CA TRP A 403 3.04 -16.63 -0.32
C TRP A 403 3.34 -16.82 -1.82
N ASN A 404 4.22 -17.76 -2.17
CA ASN A 404 4.73 -18.00 -3.52
C ASN A 404 4.26 -19.31 -4.19
N ASN A 405 3.34 -20.08 -3.62
CA ASN A 405 2.89 -21.30 -4.30
C ASN A 405 2.32 -20.95 -5.68
N GLU A 406 2.84 -21.59 -6.72
CA GLU A 406 2.39 -21.42 -8.10
C GLU A 406 0.91 -21.79 -8.28
N ALA A 407 0.39 -22.67 -7.42
CA ALA A 407 -1.04 -22.95 -7.33
C ALA A 407 -1.89 -21.70 -7.00
N PHE A 408 -1.31 -20.69 -6.31
CA PHE A 408 -1.94 -19.39 -6.05
C PHE A 408 -1.60 -18.33 -7.12
N PHE A 409 -0.69 -18.61 -8.06
CA PHE A 409 -0.28 -17.70 -9.14
C PHE A 409 -0.84 -18.06 -10.51
N GLY A 410 -1.71 -19.09 -10.59
CA GLY A 410 -2.42 -19.42 -11.82
C GLY A 410 -2.94 -18.15 -12.48
N GLU A 411 -2.68 -18.00 -13.78
CA GLU A 411 -2.95 -16.80 -14.56
C GLU A 411 -4.35 -16.27 -14.26
N LYS A 412 -4.48 -15.36 -13.28
CA LYS A 412 -5.71 -14.60 -13.09
C LYS A 412 -5.84 -13.84 -14.39
N ASN A 413 -6.75 -14.31 -15.25
CA ASN A 413 -7.18 -13.63 -16.46
C ASN A 413 -7.23 -12.14 -16.15
N ARG A 414 -6.35 -11.34 -16.77
CA ARG A 414 -6.30 -9.89 -16.60
C ARG A 414 -7.73 -9.38 -16.42
N ILE A 415 -8.00 -8.72 -15.30
CA ILE A 415 -9.32 -8.20 -14.95
C ILE A 415 -9.84 -7.46 -16.18
N ARG A 416 -10.81 -8.05 -16.89
CA ARG A 416 -11.36 -7.43 -18.09
C ARG A 416 -12.28 -6.32 -17.63
N THR A 417 -11.78 -5.10 -17.72
CA THR A 417 -12.54 -3.91 -17.36
C THR A 417 -13.72 -3.75 -18.31
N PHE A 418 -14.73 -3.01 -17.88
CA PHE A 418 -15.82 -2.62 -18.79
C PHE A 418 -15.27 -1.91 -20.04
N SER A 419 -14.26 -1.06 -19.85
CA SER A 419 -13.59 -0.32 -20.93
C SER A 419 -12.98 -1.24 -21.97
N ASP A 420 -12.35 -2.36 -21.59
CA ASP A 420 -11.74 -3.30 -22.54
C ASP A 420 -12.79 -3.96 -23.45
N ARG A 421 -13.92 -4.37 -22.87
CA ARG A 421 -15.02 -4.99 -23.63
C ARG A 421 -15.67 -3.97 -24.55
N ALA A 422 -15.95 -2.77 -24.05
CA ALA A 422 -16.55 -1.70 -24.83
C ALA A 422 -15.63 -1.27 -25.99
N SER A 423 -14.32 -1.18 -25.73
CA SER A 423 -13.29 -0.88 -26.73
C SER A 423 -13.30 -1.86 -27.89
N LYS A 424 -13.36 -3.17 -27.63
CA LYS A 424 -13.42 -4.19 -28.69
C LYS A 424 -14.61 -3.99 -29.61
N TYR A 425 -15.82 -3.85 -29.06
CA TYR A 425 -17.03 -3.67 -29.87
C TYR A 425 -17.03 -2.32 -30.59
N PHE A 426 -16.56 -1.26 -29.94
CA PHE A 426 -16.42 0.05 -30.55
C PHE A 426 -15.51 0.01 -31.78
N SER A 427 -14.33 -0.61 -31.68
CA SER A 427 -13.40 -0.76 -32.81
C SER A 427 -14.02 -1.51 -33.98
N ILE A 428 -14.76 -2.60 -33.74
CA ILE A 428 -15.43 -3.38 -34.78
C ILE A 428 -16.51 -2.55 -35.48
N VAL A 429 -17.37 -1.88 -34.72
CA VAL A 429 -18.46 -1.04 -35.25
C VAL A 429 -17.89 0.13 -36.05
N LEU A 430 -16.86 0.80 -35.51
CA LEU A 430 -16.21 1.92 -36.18
C LEU A 430 -15.62 1.54 -37.54
N LEU A 431 -14.83 0.46 -37.59
CA LEU A 431 -14.24 0.00 -38.85
C LEU A 431 -15.31 -0.40 -39.86
N SER A 432 -16.40 -1.03 -39.39
CA SER A 432 -17.53 -1.40 -40.24
C SER A 432 -18.19 -0.17 -40.85
N ILE A 433 -18.45 0.89 -40.05
CA ILE A 433 -19.02 2.15 -40.54
C ILE A 433 -18.09 2.82 -41.55
N ALA A 434 -16.77 2.87 -41.28
CA ALA A 434 -15.80 3.48 -42.18
C ALA A 434 -15.79 2.80 -43.55
N ILE A 435 -15.75 1.46 -43.57
CA ILE A 435 -15.74 0.66 -44.80
C ILE A 435 -17.05 0.80 -45.56
N VAL A 436 -18.20 0.72 -44.87
CA VAL A 436 -19.52 0.85 -45.51
C VAL A 436 -19.72 2.24 -46.11
N ALA A 437 -19.31 3.31 -45.40
CA ALA A 437 -19.38 4.68 -45.90
C ALA A 437 -18.51 4.85 -47.17
N ALA A 438 -17.28 4.35 -47.13
CA ALA A 438 -16.37 4.39 -48.27
C ALA A 438 -16.95 3.64 -49.48
N ALA A 439 -17.45 2.42 -49.26
CA ALA A 439 -18.05 1.59 -50.30
C ALA A 439 -19.28 2.27 -50.92
N PHE A 440 -20.16 2.86 -50.11
CA PHE A 440 -21.35 3.56 -50.58
C PHE A 440 -21.02 4.68 -51.57
N TRP A 441 -20.08 5.56 -51.21
CA TRP A 441 -19.66 6.67 -52.10
C TRP A 441 -18.89 6.19 -53.31
N PHE A 442 -18.08 5.14 -53.15
CA PHE A 442 -17.38 4.50 -54.27
C PHE A 442 -18.37 3.96 -55.31
N PHE A 443 -19.40 3.22 -54.89
CA PHE A 443 -20.46 2.72 -55.79
C PHE A 443 -21.33 3.82 -56.39
N LYS A 444 -21.41 4.99 -55.75
CA LYS A 444 -22.06 6.20 -56.31
C LYS A 444 -21.18 6.96 -57.31
N GLY A 445 -19.92 6.54 -57.51
CA GLY A 445 -18.99 7.14 -58.46
C GLY A 445 -18.20 8.33 -57.91
N ASP A 446 -18.31 8.66 -56.61
CA ASP A 446 -17.60 9.78 -55.98
C ASP A 446 -16.42 9.25 -55.14
N THR A 447 -15.29 8.98 -55.81
CA THR A 447 -14.08 8.42 -55.19
C THR A 447 -13.45 9.39 -54.18
N THR A 448 -13.55 10.70 -54.43
CA THR A 448 -13.07 11.73 -53.51
C THR A 448 -13.86 11.70 -52.20
N LYS A 449 -15.20 11.61 -52.25
CA LYS A 449 -16.01 11.45 -51.03
C LYS A 449 -15.84 10.09 -50.36
N ALA A 450 -15.57 9.03 -51.11
CA ALA A 450 -15.26 7.72 -50.53
C ALA A 450 -14.02 7.79 -49.61
N ILE A 451 -12.93 8.38 -50.11
CA ILE A 451 -11.69 8.56 -49.33
C ILE A 451 -11.89 9.57 -48.20
N ALA A 452 -12.60 10.67 -48.45
CA ALA A 452 -12.87 11.70 -47.45
C ALA A 452 -13.72 11.16 -46.29
N SER A 453 -14.79 10.42 -46.57
CA SER A 453 -15.65 9.80 -45.54
C SER A 453 -14.92 8.72 -44.75
N PHE A 454 -14.16 7.83 -45.40
CA PHE A 454 -13.33 6.83 -44.73
C PHE A 454 -12.38 7.46 -43.73
N THR A 455 -11.65 8.48 -44.20
CA THR A 455 -10.66 9.19 -43.38
C THR A 455 -11.33 9.99 -42.25
N ALA A 456 -12.41 10.71 -42.55
CA ALA A 456 -13.14 11.51 -41.56
C ALA A 456 -13.73 10.63 -40.44
N VAL A 457 -14.25 9.45 -40.77
CA VAL A 457 -14.79 8.49 -39.79
C VAL A 457 -13.69 8.00 -38.84
N LEU A 458 -12.51 7.64 -39.36
CA LEU A 458 -11.39 7.19 -38.52
C LEU A 458 -10.83 8.30 -37.63
N ILE A 459 -10.85 9.56 -38.10
CA ILE A 459 -10.37 10.71 -37.33
C ILE A 459 -11.36 11.09 -36.23
N ILE A 460 -12.64 11.31 -36.57
CA ILE A 460 -13.61 11.87 -35.63
C ILE A 460 -14.00 10.89 -34.53
N ALA A 461 -13.94 9.60 -34.83
CA ALA A 461 -14.32 8.57 -33.89
C ALA A 461 -13.18 8.20 -32.94
N CYS A 462 -12.16 9.06 -32.74
CA CYS A 462 -11.16 8.80 -31.71
C CYS A 462 -11.89 8.54 -30.39
N PRO A 463 -11.73 7.35 -29.79
CA PRO A 463 -12.31 7.03 -28.50
C PRO A 463 -11.54 7.70 -27.35
N CYS A 464 -10.82 8.78 -27.62
CA CYS A 464 -9.98 9.50 -26.68
C CYS A 464 -10.73 9.80 -25.36
N ALA A 465 -11.94 10.35 -25.45
CA ALA A 465 -12.78 10.63 -24.27
C ALA A 465 -13.28 9.36 -23.55
N LEU A 466 -13.57 8.31 -24.32
CA LEU A 466 -14.03 7.02 -23.82
C LEU A 466 -12.92 6.25 -23.08
N ALA A 467 -11.70 6.29 -23.62
CA ALA A 467 -10.50 5.68 -23.06
C ALA A 467 -10.07 6.35 -21.74
N LEU A 468 -10.21 7.69 -21.65
CA LEU A 468 -9.83 8.45 -20.47
C LEU A 468 -10.87 8.41 -19.36
N SER A 469 -12.16 8.25 -19.68
CA SER A 469 -13.21 8.33 -18.67
C SER A 469 -13.02 7.39 -17.48
N SER A 470 -12.70 6.11 -17.72
CA SER A 470 -12.54 5.13 -16.63
C SER A 470 -11.33 5.44 -15.74
N PRO A 471 -10.10 5.63 -16.29
CA PRO A 471 -8.94 6.04 -15.50
C PRO A 471 -9.20 7.26 -14.58
N PHE A 472 -9.86 8.30 -15.08
CA PHE A 472 -10.14 9.51 -14.29
C PHE A 472 -11.19 9.28 -13.21
N THR A 473 -12.30 8.60 -13.51
CA THR A 473 -13.30 8.26 -12.49
C THR A 473 -12.68 7.40 -11.38
N LEU A 474 -11.95 6.36 -11.76
CA LEU A 474 -11.37 5.41 -10.81
C LEU A 474 -10.24 6.06 -9.99
N ALA A 475 -9.41 6.92 -10.58
CA ALA A 475 -8.40 7.68 -9.85
C ALA A 475 -9.02 8.63 -8.81
N ALA A 476 -10.10 9.33 -9.16
CA ALA A 476 -10.82 10.18 -8.21
C ALA A 476 -11.37 9.37 -7.03
N VAL A 477 -11.93 8.19 -7.30
CA VAL A 477 -12.44 7.26 -6.26
C VAL A 477 -11.32 6.72 -5.39
N LEU A 478 -10.19 6.35 -5.98
CA LEU A 478 -9.03 5.86 -5.23
C LEU A 478 -8.53 6.92 -4.24
N SER A 479 -8.40 8.17 -4.69
CA SER A 479 -8.05 9.30 -3.82
C SER A 479 -9.07 9.52 -2.68
N ILE A 480 -10.36 9.28 -2.92
CA ILE A 480 -11.40 9.35 -1.88
C ILE A 480 -11.25 8.20 -0.88
N PHE A 481 -10.94 6.99 -1.34
CA PHE A 481 -10.76 5.82 -0.49
C PHE A 481 -9.50 5.97 0.37
N ASP A 482 -8.38 6.42 -0.20
CA ASP A 482 -7.12 6.63 0.52
C ASP A 482 -7.29 7.63 1.68
N LYS A 483 -8.01 8.74 1.45
CA LYS A 483 -8.35 9.72 2.49
C LYS A 483 -9.20 9.15 3.62
N ASN A 484 -9.97 8.11 3.33
CA ASN A 484 -10.78 7.38 4.29
C ASN A 484 -10.08 6.10 4.77
N LYS A 485 -8.77 5.99 4.57
CA LYS A 485 -7.92 4.88 5.03
C LYS A 485 -8.30 3.51 4.45
N PHE A 486 -8.77 3.50 3.21
CA PHE A 486 -8.98 2.29 2.43
C PHE A 486 -8.11 2.37 1.18
N TYR A 487 -7.07 1.54 1.13
CA TYR A 487 -6.01 1.61 0.13
C TYR A 487 -6.17 0.48 -0.86
N LEU A 488 -6.39 0.78 -2.13
CA LEU A 488 -6.52 -0.24 -3.17
C LEU A 488 -5.21 -0.42 -3.93
N LYS A 489 -4.88 -1.66 -4.32
CA LYS A 489 -3.66 -1.96 -5.07
C LYS A 489 -3.68 -1.37 -6.48
N ASN A 490 -4.83 -1.32 -7.12
CA ASN A 490 -5.02 -0.75 -8.45
C ASN A 490 -6.48 -0.30 -8.67
N THR A 491 -6.73 0.42 -9.77
CA THR A 491 -8.06 0.94 -10.12
C THR A 491 -9.08 -0.14 -10.49
N ALA A 492 -8.64 -1.27 -11.04
CA ALA A 492 -9.53 -2.36 -11.44
C ALA A 492 -10.24 -3.02 -10.24
N VAL A 493 -9.64 -2.93 -9.04
CA VAL A 493 -10.26 -3.34 -7.77
C VAL A 493 -11.58 -2.63 -7.52
N VAL A 494 -11.73 -1.36 -7.90
CA VAL A 494 -12.99 -0.62 -7.73
C VAL A 494 -14.10 -1.25 -8.59
N GLU A 495 -13.80 -1.64 -9.83
CA GLU A 495 -14.78 -2.28 -10.72
C GLU A 495 -15.20 -3.66 -10.19
N GLU A 496 -14.26 -4.45 -9.67
CA GLU A 496 -14.58 -5.75 -9.06
C GLU A 496 -15.38 -5.57 -7.77
N LEU A 497 -15.02 -4.63 -6.90
CA LEU A 497 -15.77 -4.29 -5.68
C LEU A 497 -17.24 -3.94 -5.98
N ALA A 498 -17.52 -3.32 -7.12
CA ALA A 498 -18.88 -3.01 -7.57
C ALA A 498 -19.69 -4.26 -7.99
N ARG A 499 -19.03 -5.33 -8.42
CA ARG A 499 -19.64 -6.59 -8.92
C ARG A 499 -19.86 -7.65 -7.83
N ILE A 500 -19.22 -7.49 -6.67
CA ILE A 500 -19.31 -8.42 -5.55
C ILE A 500 -20.76 -8.61 -5.09
N ASN A 501 -21.11 -9.86 -4.80
CA ASN A 501 -22.43 -10.26 -4.30
C ASN A 501 -22.39 -11.23 -3.12
N THR A 502 -21.21 -11.65 -2.69
CA THR A 502 -21.00 -12.59 -1.57
C THR A 502 -19.85 -12.08 -0.72
N TYR A 503 -20.09 -11.92 0.59
CA TYR A 503 -19.09 -11.43 1.54
C TYR A 503 -18.68 -12.55 2.50
N VAL A 504 -17.38 -12.84 2.55
CA VAL A 504 -16.78 -13.83 3.44
C VAL A 504 -15.91 -13.08 4.44
N PHE A 505 -16.15 -13.29 5.73
CA PHE A 505 -15.37 -12.68 6.79
C PHE A 505 -14.51 -13.74 7.48
N ASP A 506 -13.22 -13.46 7.65
CA ASP A 506 -12.46 -14.08 8.71
C ASP A 506 -12.88 -13.50 10.07
N LYS A 507 -12.78 -14.29 11.13
CA LYS A 507 -13.15 -13.83 12.47
C LYS A 507 -12.02 -13.03 13.11
N THR A 508 -10.89 -13.70 13.33
CA THR A 508 -9.77 -13.22 14.14
C THR A 508 -9.03 -12.13 13.37
N GLY A 509 -8.69 -11.03 14.05
CA GLY A 509 -8.01 -9.86 13.45
C GLY A 509 -8.88 -9.01 12.52
N THR A 510 -10.06 -9.50 12.15
CA THR A 510 -10.90 -8.91 11.09
C THR A 510 -12.21 -8.37 11.64
N ILE A 511 -13.08 -9.24 12.13
CA ILE A 511 -14.29 -8.84 12.85
C ILE A 511 -13.95 -8.47 14.30
N THR A 512 -13.00 -9.20 14.89
CA THR A 512 -12.49 -8.90 16.22
C THR A 512 -11.41 -7.84 16.15
N ASN A 513 -11.34 -7.02 17.19
CA ASN A 513 -10.23 -6.09 17.36
C ASN A 513 -9.09 -6.81 18.11
N PRO A 514 -7.91 -7.01 17.48
CA PRO A 514 -6.79 -7.70 18.11
C PRO A 514 -6.22 -6.96 19.33
N ASP A 515 -6.36 -5.63 19.38
CA ASP A 515 -5.83 -4.79 20.46
C ASP A 515 -6.85 -4.52 21.59
N ALA A 516 -8.11 -4.93 21.42
CA ALA A 516 -9.15 -4.73 22.42
C ALA A 516 -9.63 -6.07 22.99
N THR A 517 -9.02 -6.47 24.12
CA THR A 517 -9.57 -7.53 24.96
C THR A 517 -10.42 -6.90 26.05
N GLY A 518 -11.71 -7.19 26.06
CA GLY A 518 -12.54 -6.91 27.22
C GLY A 518 -12.22 -7.89 28.33
N PHE A 519 -12.33 -7.48 29.59
CA PHE A 519 -12.32 -8.41 30.71
C PHE A 519 -13.71 -8.54 31.31
N SER A 520 -14.05 -9.78 31.65
CA SER A 520 -15.09 -10.08 32.63
C SER A 520 -14.41 -10.66 33.86
N PHE A 521 -14.95 -10.37 35.05
CA PHE A 521 -14.41 -10.90 36.30
C PHE A 521 -15.45 -11.81 36.94
N GLU A 522 -15.06 -13.05 37.21
CA GLU A 522 -15.83 -14.00 38.00
C GLU A 522 -15.14 -14.21 39.34
N GLY A 523 -15.80 -13.76 40.41
CA GLY A 523 -15.27 -13.82 41.77
C GLY A 523 -15.67 -12.60 42.59
N ARG A 524 -14.92 -12.35 43.68
CA ARG A 524 -15.16 -11.21 44.56
C ARG A 524 -13.84 -10.52 44.91
N LEU A 525 -13.74 -9.25 44.52
CA LEU A 525 -12.64 -8.36 44.90
C LEU A 525 -13.19 -7.10 45.53
N SER A 526 -12.64 -6.72 46.69
CA SER A 526 -12.88 -5.44 47.34
C SER A 526 -12.24 -4.28 46.55
N GLY A 527 -12.63 -3.04 46.87
CA GLY A 527 -12.04 -1.86 46.25
C GLY A 527 -10.53 -1.73 46.50
N GLU A 528 -10.04 -2.19 47.65
CA GLU A 528 -8.61 -2.25 47.96
C GLU A 528 -7.91 -3.39 47.23
N GLU A 529 -8.50 -4.58 47.16
CA GLU A 529 -7.91 -5.71 46.44
C GLU A 529 -7.75 -5.41 44.94
N LYS A 530 -8.74 -4.72 44.33
CA LYS A 530 -8.61 -4.21 42.95
C LYS A 530 -7.42 -3.27 42.78
N GLN A 531 -7.13 -2.44 43.79
CA GLN A 531 -5.96 -1.56 43.77
C GLN A 531 -4.65 -2.37 43.84
N LEU A 532 -4.58 -3.37 44.72
CA LEU A 532 -3.40 -4.23 44.86
C LEU A 532 -3.10 -5.01 43.57
N VAL A 533 -4.14 -5.53 42.91
CA VAL A 533 -4.03 -6.24 41.63
C VAL A 533 -3.55 -5.30 40.52
N ASN A 534 -4.10 -4.08 40.43
CA ASN A 534 -3.64 -3.07 39.45
C ASN A 534 -2.16 -2.73 39.65
N ASP A 535 -1.78 -2.43 40.90
CA ASP A 535 -0.41 -2.04 41.26
C ASP A 535 0.61 -3.15 40.94
N LEU A 536 0.23 -4.43 41.09
CA LEU A 536 1.06 -5.56 40.67
C LEU A 536 1.14 -5.68 39.14
N ALA A 537 0.00 -5.70 38.45
CA ALA A 537 -0.10 -5.95 37.01
C ALA A 537 0.58 -4.88 36.15
N LYS A 538 0.61 -3.63 36.62
CA LYS A 538 1.30 -2.49 35.98
C LYS A 538 2.78 -2.77 35.64
N ASN A 539 3.45 -3.62 36.40
CA ASN A 539 4.89 -3.87 36.22
C ASN A 539 5.18 -4.88 35.10
N SER A 540 4.16 -5.57 34.59
CA SER A 540 4.31 -6.58 33.54
C SER A 540 4.12 -5.96 32.15
N GLY A 541 5.02 -6.34 31.24
CA GLY A 541 4.92 -5.98 29.83
C GLY A 541 3.86 -6.78 29.06
N HIS A 542 3.25 -7.80 29.66
CA HIS A 542 2.36 -8.75 28.99
C HIS A 542 1.02 -8.10 28.57
N PRO A 543 0.47 -8.41 27.37
CA PRO A 543 -0.79 -7.84 26.89
C PRO A 543 -1.95 -7.96 27.89
N LEU A 544 -2.17 -9.15 28.46
CA LEU A 544 -3.22 -9.38 29.46
C LEU A 544 -3.05 -8.50 30.71
N SER A 545 -1.82 -8.26 31.17
CA SER A 545 -1.57 -7.41 32.34
C SER A 545 -1.88 -5.95 32.05
N ARG A 546 -1.52 -5.46 30.85
CA ARG A 546 -1.84 -4.09 30.41
C ARG A 546 -3.34 -3.88 30.30
N GLU A 547 -4.03 -4.82 29.70
CA GLU A 547 -5.49 -4.77 29.53
C GLU A 547 -6.20 -4.91 30.89
N LEU A 548 -5.63 -5.67 31.82
CA LEU A 548 -6.15 -5.75 33.18
C LEU A 548 -6.05 -4.42 33.93
N VAL A 549 -4.92 -3.72 33.79
CA VAL A 549 -4.71 -2.38 34.36
C VAL A 549 -5.70 -1.38 33.76
N LYS A 550 -5.90 -1.41 32.43
CA LYS A 550 -6.89 -0.58 31.74
C LYS A 550 -8.32 -0.86 32.24
N TRP A 551 -8.69 -2.13 32.39
CA TRP A 551 -10.02 -2.52 32.86
C TRP A 551 -10.28 -2.11 34.31
N LEU A 552 -9.25 -2.24 35.18
CA LEU A 552 -9.35 -1.83 36.57
C LEU A 552 -9.43 -0.31 36.73
N ASP A 553 -8.94 0.45 35.74
CA ASP A 553 -8.99 1.91 35.62
C ASP A 553 -8.68 2.63 36.93
N ARG A 554 -7.50 2.33 37.50
CA ARG A 554 -7.04 2.86 38.78
C ARG A 554 -5.63 3.44 38.65
N PRO A 555 -5.37 4.60 39.29
CA PRO A 555 -4.01 5.14 39.38
C PRO A 555 -3.16 4.26 40.29
N ALA A 556 -1.86 4.20 40.02
CA ALA A 556 -0.95 3.44 40.86
C ALA A 556 -0.84 4.05 42.26
N LYS A 557 -0.98 3.24 43.32
CA LYS A 557 -1.03 3.73 44.71
C LYS A 557 0.09 3.16 45.58
N TYR A 558 0.34 1.86 45.51
CA TYR A 558 1.30 1.18 46.35
C TYR A 558 2.53 0.70 45.56
N SER A 559 3.69 0.70 46.20
CA SER A 559 4.93 0.14 45.63
C SER A 559 4.93 -1.37 45.72
N VAL A 560 5.39 -2.04 44.66
CA VAL A 560 5.56 -3.50 44.63
C VAL A 560 6.95 -3.88 45.11
N VAL A 561 7.02 -4.84 46.02
CA VAL A 561 8.27 -5.40 46.58
C VAL A 561 8.34 -6.88 46.21
N LYS A 562 9.55 -7.42 45.98
CA LYS A 562 9.77 -8.83 45.56
C LYS A 562 8.98 -9.22 44.29
N TYR A 563 8.91 -8.31 43.32
CA TYR A 563 8.30 -8.61 42.02
C TYR A 563 9.07 -9.74 41.32
N MET A 564 8.36 -10.75 40.85
CA MET A 564 8.88 -11.77 39.96
C MET A 564 7.86 -12.06 38.86
N GLU A 565 8.36 -12.19 37.64
CA GLU A 565 7.58 -12.55 36.47
C GLU A 565 8.14 -13.84 35.87
N LYS A 566 7.28 -14.85 35.72
CA LYS A 566 7.60 -16.04 34.94
C LYS A 566 6.85 -15.92 33.61
N VAL A 567 7.61 -15.66 32.55
CA VAL A 567 7.11 -15.49 31.18
C VAL A 567 6.20 -16.67 30.81
N GLY A 568 5.02 -16.35 30.25
CA GLY A 568 4.01 -17.32 29.85
C GLY A 568 3.29 -18.05 30.99
N ARG A 569 3.54 -17.71 32.26
CA ARG A 569 2.90 -18.35 33.43
C ARG A 569 2.17 -17.39 34.34
N GLY A 570 2.83 -16.33 34.80
CA GLY A 570 2.25 -15.39 35.75
C GLY A 570 3.26 -14.49 36.47
N ILE A 571 2.73 -13.61 37.32
CA ILE A 571 3.46 -12.62 38.10
C ILE A 571 3.15 -12.77 39.60
N THR A 572 4.14 -12.48 40.43
CA THR A 572 4.03 -12.50 41.89
C THR A 572 4.71 -11.29 42.50
N GLY A 573 4.20 -10.82 43.63
CA GLY A 573 4.85 -9.75 44.38
C GLY A 573 4.12 -9.41 45.67
N THR A 574 4.72 -8.56 46.48
CA THR A 574 4.13 -8.04 47.72
C THR A 574 3.73 -6.59 47.53
N VAL A 575 2.45 -6.26 47.75
CA VAL A 575 1.90 -4.91 47.61
C VAL A 575 1.20 -4.51 48.90
N ASN A 576 1.62 -3.40 49.51
CA ASN A 576 1.08 -2.93 50.80
C ASN A 576 1.03 -4.02 51.90
N GLY A 577 2.07 -4.87 51.97
CA GLY A 577 2.16 -5.98 52.94
C GLY A 577 1.41 -7.26 52.55
N ASN A 578 0.58 -7.25 51.49
CA ASN A 578 -0.14 -8.42 51.01
C ASN A 578 0.68 -9.16 49.95
N THR A 579 0.64 -10.50 49.96
CA THR A 579 1.30 -11.33 48.95
C THR A 579 0.32 -11.65 47.83
N LEU A 580 0.64 -11.28 46.60
CA LEU A 580 -0.21 -11.47 45.43
C LEU A 580 0.44 -12.40 44.43
N LYS A 581 -0.39 -13.24 43.81
CA LYS A 581 -0.02 -14.08 42.66
C LYS A 581 -1.13 -13.96 41.59
N LEU A 582 -0.74 -13.64 40.36
CA LEU A 582 -1.61 -13.54 39.18
C LEU A 582 -1.08 -14.45 38.09
N GLY A 583 -1.91 -15.31 37.48
CA GLY A 583 -1.44 -16.14 36.38
C GLY A 583 -2.33 -17.34 36.05
N SER A 584 -1.76 -18.32 35.35
CA SER A 584 -2.42 -19.59 35.02
C SER A 584 -2.73 -20.44 36.26
N ALA A 585 -3.75 -21.29 36.18
CA ALA A 585 -4.10 -22.22 37.27
C ALA A 585 -2.91 -23.10 37.68
N SER A 586 -2.15 -23.62 36.71
CA SER A 586 -0.94 -24.42 36.93
C SER A 586 0.17 -23.65 37.64
N PHE A 587 0.28 -22.34 37.41
CA PHE A 587 1.29 -21.50 38.08
C PHE A 587 0.96 -21.27 39.55
N LEU A 588 -0.33 -21.19 39.86
CA LEU A 588 -0.85 -20.95 41.20
C LEU A 588 -1.03 -22.24 42.01
N GLY A 589 -0.87 -23.41 41.40
CA GLY A 589 -1.11 -24.70 42.05
C GLY A 589 -2.59 -24.98 42.31
N LEU A 590 -3.49 -24.42 41.49
CA LEU A 590 -4.93 -24.58 41.65
C LEU A 590 -5.44 -25.76 40.80
N GLU A 591 -6.17 -26.68 41.41
CA GLU A 591 -6.96 -27.70 40.71
C GLU A 591 -8.36 -27.14 40.43
N ILE A 592 -8.62 -26.69 39.20
CA ILE A 592 -9.88 -26.04 38.82
C ILE A 592 -10.68 -26.96 37.91
N ALA A 593 -11.93 -27.24 38.29
CA ALA A 593 -12.81 -28.21 37.63
C ALA A 593 -13.51 -27.70 36.34
N ALA A 594 -13.49 -26.37 36.09
CA ALA A 594 -14.18 -25.75 34.96
C ALA A 594 -13.23 -24.91 34.10
N THR A 595 -13.25 -25.15 32.79
CA THR A 595 -12.55 -24.36 31.78
C THR A 595 -13.44 -23.16 31.40
N ALA A 596 -13.10 -21.97 31.89
CA ALA A 596 -13.73 -20.76 31.38
C ALA A 596 -13.30 -20.52 29.92
N PRO A 597 -14.18 -19.97 29.05
CA PRO A 597 -13.88 -19.78 27.64
C PRO A 597 -12.88 -18.62 27.45
N GLY A 598 -11.67 -18.93 26.96
CA GLY A 598 -10.65 -17.93 26.61
C GLY A 598 -9.44 -17.90 27.55
N ALA A 599 -8.62 -16.86 27.43
CA ALA A 599 -7.44 -16.68 28.28
C ALA A 599 -7.85 -16.17 29.67
N VAL A 600 -7.44 -16.89 30.72
CA VAL A 600 -7.86 -16.62 32.09
C VAL A 600 -6.68 -16.23 32.96
N VAL A 601 -6.85 -15.17 33.75
CA VAL A 601 -5.89 -14.75 34.78
C VAL A 601 -6.52 -14.96 36.15
N HIS A 602 -6.03 -15.98 36.85
CA HIS A 602 -6.46 -16.30 38.21
C HIS A 602 -5.75 -15.41 39.22
N ILE A 603 -6.42 -15.16 40.35
CA ILE A 603 -5.96 -14.24 41.39
C ILE A 603 -5.91 -14.95 42.73
N VAL A 604 -4.73 -14.90 43.36
CA VAL A 604 -4.53 -15.31 44.74
C VAL A 604 -3.94 -14.15 45.53
N ILE A 605 -4.56 -13.82 46.67
CA ILE A 605 -4.10 -12.81 47.62
C ILE A 605 -3.97 -13.49 48.97
N ASN A 606 -2.79 -13.40 49.60
CA ASN A 606 -2.49 -14.02 50.89
C ASN A 606 -2.88 -15.52 50.95
N GLU A 607 -2.54 -16.27 49.89
CA GLU A 607 -2.86 -17.70 49.71
C GLU A 607 -4.37 -18.03 49.66
N GLN A 608 -5.25 -17.03 49.54
CA GLN A 608 -6.68 -17.21 49.28
C GLN A 608 -7.02 -16.92 47.81
N TYR A 609 -7.86 -17.76 47.22
CA TYR A 609 -8.32 -17.59 45.83
C TYR A 609 -9.51 -16.63 45.74
N HIS A 610 -9.39 -15.57 44.94
CA HIS A 610 -10.42 -14.51 44.84
C HIS A 610 -11.26 -14.59 43.56
N GLY A 611 -10.88 -15.45 42.61
CA GLY A 611 -11.54 -15.60 41.32
C GLY A 611 -10.59 -15.39 40.15
N PHE A 612 -11.16 -15.08 38.99
CA PHE A 612 -10.41 -14.95 37.75
C PHE A 612 -10.96 -13.88 36.82
N PHE A 613 -10.05 -13.28 36.05
CA PHE A 613 -10.38 -12.44 34.91
C PHE A 613 -10.39 -13.30 33.64
N CYS A 614 -11.48 -13.22 32.89
CA CYS A 614 -11.63 -13.88 31.61
C CYS A 614 -11.49 -12.84 30.50
N ALA A 615 -10.45 -12.98 29.68
CA ALA A 615 -10.28 -12.15 28.49
C ALA A 615 -11.31 -12.56 27.44
N GLN A 616 -12.12 -11.60 27.00
CA GLN A 616 -13.11 -11.75 25.95
C GLN A 616 -12.70 -10.89 24.75
N GLN A 617 -12.78 -11.48 23.57
CA GLN A 617 -12.49 -10.77 22.34
C GLN A 617 -13.61 -9.78 22.03
N GLN A 618 -13.28 -8.50 21.80
CA GLN A 618 -14.28 -7.50 21.42
C GLN A 618 -14.46 -7.44 19.91
N TRP A 619 -15.72 -7.22 19.50
CA TRP A 619 -16.06 -6.91 18.11
C TRP A 619 -15.63 -5.49 17.76
N ARG A 620 -15.20 -5.27 16.51
CA ARG A 620 -14.87 -3.94 16.03
C ARG A 620 -16.07 -2.98 16.14
N PRO A 621 -15.83 -1.68 16.42
CA PRO A 621 -16.88 -0.67 16.42
C PRO A 621 -17.64 -0.66 15.09
N GLY A 622 -18.98 -0.58 15.16
CA GLY A 622 -19.85 -0.56 13.98
C GLY A 622 -20.04 -1.91 13.28
N PHE A 623 -19.47 -3.02 13.78
CA PHE A 623 -19.64 -4.35 13.21
C PHE A 623 -21.13 -4.74 13.06
N LYS A 624 -21.95 -4.50 14.07
CA LYS A 624 -23.38 -4.85 14.06
C LYS A 624 -24.13 -4.15 12.92
N ASP A 625 -23.94 -2.85 12.79
CA ASP A 625 -24.58 -2.03 11.76
C ASP A 625 -24.09 -2.38 10.36
N LEU A 626 -22.79 -2.73 10.23
CA LEU A 626 -22.18 -3.15 8.99
C LEU A 626 -22.80 -4.46 8.49
N ILE A 627 -22.88 -5.47 9.34
CA ILE A 627 -23.45 -6.78 8.98
C ILE A 627 -24.93 -6.62 8.60
N PHE A 628 -25.70 -5.84 9.35
CA PHE A 628 -27.09 -5.57 9.01
C PHE A 628 -27.25 -4.86 7.65
N LYS A 629 -26.38 -3.90 7.31
CA LYS A 629 -26.42 -3.21 6.02
C LYS A 629 -26.03 -4.13 4.86
N LEU A 630 -24.99 -4.95 5.03
CA LEU A 630 -24.51 -5.85 3.98
C LEU A 630 -25.46 -7.04 3.75
N GLY A 631 -26.05 -7.57 4.81
CA GLY A 631 -26.99 -8.70 4.73
C GLY A 631 -28.31 -8.41 4.01
N LYS A 632 -28.60 -7.14 3.70
CA LYS A 632 -29.74 -6.75 2.85
C LYS A 632 -29.50 -7.05 1.36
N ASP A 633 -28.26 -6.92 0.92
CA ASP A 633 -27.90 -6.89 -0.50
C ASP A 633 -27.10 -8.13 -0.94
N ALA A 634 -26.62 -8.96 -0.01
CA ALA A 634 -25.70 -10.06 -0.27
C ALA A 634 -25.74 -11.17 0.78
N ASP A 635 -25.20 -12.34 0.39
CA ASP A 635 -24.98 -13.47 1.29
C ASP A 635 -23.72 -13.24 2.16
N LEU A 636 -23.83 -13.50 3.46
CA LEU A 636 -22.75 -13.32 4.44
C LEU A 636 -22.25 -14.67 4.95
N HIS A 637 -20.93 -14.87 4.90
CA HIS A 637 -20.26 -16.09 5.31
C HIS A 637 -19.19 -15.77 6.35
N LEU A 638 -18.95 -16.70 7.27
CA LEU A 638 -17.91 -16.58 8.30
C LEU A 638 -16.98 -17.80 8.25
N LEU A 639 -15.69 -17.54 8.21
CA LEU A 639 -14.64 -18.55 8.34
C LEU A 639 -13.81 -18.24 9.59
N SER A 640 -13.43 -19.26 10.35
CA SER A 640 -12.55 -19.09 11.52
C SER A 640 -11.73 -20.35 11.77
N GLY A 641 -10.47 -20.17 12.17
CA GLY A 641 -9.62 -21.26 12.67
C GLY A 641 -10.00 -21.70 14.09
N ASP A 642 -10.67 -20.82 14.84
CA ASP A 642 -10.99 -21.00 16.25
C ASP A 642 -12.06 -22.09 16.48
N GLN A 643 -12.21 -22.48 17.76
CA GLN A 643 -13.28 -23.34 18.24
C GLN A 643 -14.65 -22.62 18.17
N GLU A 644 -15.75 -23.39 18.24
CA GLU A 644 -17.13 -22.86 18.11
C GLU A 644 -17.63 -22.04 19.33
N GLN A 645 -16.76 -21.65 20.26
CA GLN A 645 -17.13 -20.97 21.50
C GLN A 645 -17.90 -19.65 21.26
N ASP A 646 -17.58 -18.91 20.21
CA ASP A 646 -18.24 -17.63 19.86
C ASP A 646 -19.46 -17.80 18.95
N LYS A 647 -19.85 -19.04 18.62
CA LYS A 647 -20.90 -19.30 17.64
C LYS A 647 -22.23 -18.69 18.09
N GLN A 648 -22.63 -18.89 19.34
CA GLN A 648 -23.91 -18.38 19.86
C GLN A 648 -24.01 -16.86 19.83
N SER A 649 -22.91 -16.14 20.06
CA SER A 649 -22.89 -14.67 20.01
C SER A 649 -22.91 -14.13 18.58
N LEU A 650 -22.51 -14.94 17.58
CA LEU A 650 -22.48 -14.59 16.16
C LEU A 650 -23.76 -14.94 15.38
N VAL A 651 -24.54 -15.93 15.85
CA VAL A 651 -25.84 -16.32 15.22
C VAL A 651 -26.75 -15.13 14.88
N PRO A 652 -26.95 -14.12 15.76
CA PRO A 652 -27.82 -12.98 15.45
C PRO A 652 -27.38 -12.15 14.24
N PHE A 653 -26.07 -12.19 13.90
CA PHE A 653 -25.49 -11.43 12.80
C PHE A 653 -25.40 -12.26 11.51
N PHE A 654 -25.34 -13.58 11.63
CA PHE A 654 -25.29 -14.52 10.50
C PHE A 654 -26.53 -15.43 10.51
N PRO A 655 -27.66 -14.98 9.93
CA PRO A 655 -28.95 -15.67 10.04
C PRO A 655 -28.95 -17.07 9.42
N ARG A 656 -28.04 -17.35 8.48
CA ARG A 656 -27.80 -18.69 7.94
C ARG A 656 -26.61 -19.33 8.65
N THR A 657 -26.87 -19.93 9.79
CA THR A 657 -25.84 -20.57 10.64
C THR A 657 -25.02 -21.64 9.92
N GLN A 658 -25.56 -22.26 8.86
CA GLN A 658 -24.85 -23.21 7.98
C GLN A 658 -23.70 -22.58 7.18
N GLN A 659 -23.64 -21.25 7.09
CA GLN A 659 -22.60 -20.49 6.39
C GLN A 659 -21.46 -20.04 7.33
N MET A 660 -21.50 -20.44 8.61
CA MET A 660 -20.43 -20.23 9.58
C MET A 660 -19.59 -21.51 9.73
N HIS A 661 -18.31 -21.43 9.41
CA HIS A 661 -17.39 -22.56 9.50
C HIS A 661 -16.23 -22.26 10.45
N PHE A 662 -16.09 -23.09 11.48
CA PHE A 662 -15.04 -23.02 12.51
C PHE A 662 -14.01 -24.14 12.30
N LYS A 663 -12.88 -24.11 13.01
CA LYS A 663 -11.79 -25.11 12.87
C LYS A 663 -11.24 -25.22 11.44
N GLN A 664 -11.20 -24.11 10.71
CA GLN A 664 -10.75 -24.07 9.32
C GLN A 664 -9.23 -23.85 9.25
N SER A 665 -8.52 -24.75 8.58
CA SER A 665 -7.12 -24.51 8.20
C SER A 665 -7.03 -23.46 7.07
N PRO A 666 -5.86 -22.85 6.83
CA PRO A 666 -5.67 -21.95 5.68
C PRO A 666 -6.10 -22.57 4.34
N GLN A 667 -5.81 -23.86 4.14
CA GLN A 667 -6.24 -24.59 2.93
C GLN A 667 -7.76 -24.73 2.87
N ASN A 668 -8.41 -25.08 3.98
CA ASN A 668 -9.88 -25.21 4.01
C ASN A 668 -10.56 -23.86 3.70
N LYS A 669 -9.99 -22.75 4.19
CA LYS A 669 -10.51 -21.41 3.85
C LYS A 669 -10.45 -21.16 2.34
N LEU A 670 -9.34 -21.52 1.69
CA LEU A 670 -9.22 -21.41 0.23
C LEU A 670 -10.24 -22.29 -0.50
N ASP A 671 -10.32 -23.57 -0.15
CA ASP A 671 -11.21 -24.53 -0.83
C ASP A 671 -12.67 -24.08 -0.74
N TYR A 672 -13.03 -23.43 0.37
CA TYR A 672 -14.34 -22.81 0.55
C TYR A 672 -14.60 -21.65 -0.43
N ILE A 673 -13.61 -20.78 -0.64
CA ILE A 673 -13.71 -19.70 -1.64
C ILE A 673 -13.89 -20.29 -3.04
N VAL A 674 -13.11 -21.32 -3.40
CA VAL A 674 -13.24 -22.03 -4.69
C VAL A 674 -14.64 -22.61 -4.86
N LYS A 675 -15.19 -23.22 -3.81
CA LYS A 675 -16.56 -23.76 -3.82
C LYS A 675 -17.59 -22.67 -4.10
N LEU A 676 -17.49 -21.51 -3.47
CA LEU A 676 -18.38 -20.38 -3.74
C LEU A 676 -18.26 -19.87 -5.19
N GLN A 677 -17.03 -19.73 -5.69
CA GLN A 677 -16.75 -19.30 -7.06
C GLN A 677 -17.29 -20.29 -8.10
N SER A 678 -17.20 -21.61 -7.84
CA SER A 678 -17.76 -22.65 -8.70
C SER A 678 -19.29 -22.56 -8.85
N SER A 679 -19.95 -21.94 -7.86
CA SER A 679 -21.39 -21.62 -7.89
C SER A 679 -21.69 -20.29 -8.60
N ASN A 680 -20.75 -19.78 -9.40
CA ASN A 680 -20.83 -18.52 -10.14
C ASN A 680 -21.07 -17.28 -9.25
N ARG A 681 -20.62 -17.33 -7.99
CA ARG A 681 -20.66 -16.20 -7.06
C ARG A 681 -19.42 -15.33 -7.22
N LYS A 682 -19.57 -14.03 -6.93
CA LYS A 682 -18.47 -13.06 -6.91
C LYS A 682 -18.12 -12.74 -5.47
N VAL A 683 -16.98 -13.27 -5.04
CA VAL A 683 -16.63 -13.44 -3.63
C VAL A 683 -15.63 -12.38 -3.20
N LEU A 684 -16.03 -11.58 -2.21
CA LEU A 684 -15.15 -10.70 -1.46
C LEU A 684 -14.79 -11.35 -0.14
N MET A 685 -13.51 -11.56 0.10
CA MET A 685 -13.00 -12.01 1.39
C MET A 685 -12.40 -10.85 2.18
N PHE A 686 -12.80 -10.73 3.44
CA PHE A 686 -12.13 -9.89 4.43
C PHE A 686 -11.31 -10.80 5.34
N GLY A 687 -10.07 -10.44 5.59
CA GLY A 687 -9.32 -11.05 6.69
C GLY A 687 -8.09 -10.23 7.09
N ASP A 688 -7.21 -10.77 7.94
CA ASP A 688 -6.06 -10.01 8.48
C ASP A 688 -4.84 -10.01 7.57
N GLY A 689 -4.84 -10.89 6.56
CA GLY A 689 -3.78 -11.06 5.58
C GLY A 689 -2.82 -12.20 5.89
N LEU A 690 -2.67 -12.62 7.15
CA LEU A 690 -1.58 -13.50 7.54
C LEU A 690 -1.96 -14.97 7.32
N ASN A 691 -3.02 -15.41 8.00
CA ASN A 691 -3.50 -16.80 7.94
C ASN A 691 -4.32 -17.12 6.70
N ASP A 692 -4.79 -16.08 6.04
CA ASP A 692 -5.81 -16.14 5.00
C ASP A 692 -5.30 -15.60 3.67
N ALA A 693 -3.99 -15.32 3.56
CA ALA A 693 -3.33 -14.85 2.34
C ALA A 693 -3.75 -15.64 1.09
N GLY A 694 -3.77 -16.98 1.19
CA GLY A 694 -4.17 -17.85 0.09
C GLY A 694 -5.65 -17.70 -0.29
N ALA A 695 -6.54 -17.58 0.70
CA ALA A 695 -7.97 -17.43 0.48
C ALA A 695 -8.35 -16.01 0.00
N LEU A 696 -7.70 -14.96 0.53
CA LEU A 696 -7.77 -13.59 0.03
C LEU A 696 -7.36 -13.53 -1.44
N LYS A 697 -6.21 -14.12 -1.77
CA LYS A 697 -5.68 -14.13 -3.14
C LYS A 697 -6.55 -14.94 -4.10
N GLN A 698 -7.16 -16.04 -3.63
CA GLN A 698 -8.08 -16.86 -4.43
C GLN A 698 -9.41 -16.15 -4.71
N SER A 699 -9.90 -15.33 -3.78
CA SER A 699 -11.17 -14.61 -3.93
C SER A 699 -11.17 -13.67 -5.14
N ASP A 700 -12.36 -13.26 -5.60
CA ASP A 700 -12.46 -12.27 -6.68
C ASP A 700 -11.90 -10.92 -6.22
N LEU A 701 -12.06 -10.62 -4.92
CA LEU A 701 -11.46 -9.47 -4.27
C LEU A 701 -11.08 -9.81 -2.81
N GLY A 702 -9.80 -9.66 -2.45
CA GLY A 702 -9.31 -9.83 -1.07
C GLY A 702 -9.00 -8.51 -0.37
N ILE A 703 -9.66 -8.23 0.75
CA ILE A 703 -9.38 -7.05 1.59
C ILE A 703 -8.71 -7.48 2.90
N ALA A 704 -7.48 -7.02 3.13
CA ALA A 704 -6.80 -7.14 4.41
C ALA A 704 -7.25 -6.01 5.36
N VAL A 705 -7.79 -6.36 6.52
CA VAL A 705 -8.18 -5.42 7.59
C VAL A 705 -7.09 -5.40 8.64
N THR A 706 -6.54 -4.23 8.95
CA THR A 706 -5.40 -4.13 9.87
C THR A 706 -5.40 -2.84 10.67
N ASP A 707 -4.95 -2.94 11.92
CA ASP A 707 -4.74 -1.79 12.81
C ASP A 707 -3.29 -1.29 12.76
N ASN A 708 -2.38 -2.05 12.14
CA ASN A 708 -0.97 -1.70 12.02
C ASN A 708 -0.48 -1.80 10.58
N ILE A 709 -0.12 -0.64 10.02
CA ILE A 709 0.37 -0.47 8.64
C ILE A 709 1.71 -1.21 8.40
N ASN A 710 2.32 -1.80 9.42
CA ASN A 710 3.54 -2.57 9.27
C ASN A 710 3.33 -4.09 9.20
N ASN A 711 2.11 -4.60 9.44
CA ASN A 711 1.79 -6.03 9.38
C ASN A 711 0.85 -6.32 8.18
N PHE A 712 1.34 -6.18 6.94
CA PHE A 712 0.51 -6.38 5.75
C PHE A 712 0.83 -7.67 5.00
N SER A 713 -0.18 -8.29 4.40
CA SER A 713 0.02 -9.45 3.54
C SER A 713 0.16 -9.11 2.07
N PRO A 714 1.12 -9.70 1.35
CA PRO A 714 1.25 -9.54 -0.11
C PRO A 714 0.09 -10.18 -0.91
N GLY A 715 -0.78 -10.95 -0.26
CA GLY A 715 -1.88 -11.70 -0.89
C GLY A 715 -3.20 -10.95 -1.09
N CYS A 716 -3.29 -9.66 -0.73
CA CYS A 716 -4.54 -8.89 -0.82
C CYS A 716 -4.59 -7.93 -2.04
N ASP A 717 -5.81 -7.60 -2.45
CA ASP A 717 -6.10 -6.61 -3.50
C ASP A 717 -6.30 -5.20 -2.92
N ALA A 718 -6.65 -5.11 -1.64
CA ALA A 718 -6.80 -3.87 -0.92
C ALA A 718 -6.57 -4.02 0.58
N ILE A 719 -6.26 -2.90 1.23
CA ILE A 719 -5.95 -2.78 2.65
C ILE A 719 -6.94 -1.80 3.26
N LEU A 720 -7.57 -2.17 4.36
CA LEU A 720 -8.49 -1.34 5.12
C LEU A 720 -7.96 -1.13 6.54
N ASP A 721 -7.80 0.13 6.94
CA ASP A 721 -7.53 0.45 8.35
C ASP A 721 -8.73 0.04 9.21
N GLY A 722 -8.45 -0.66 10.32
CA GLY A 722 -9.47 -1.18 11.23
C GLY A 722 -10.43 -0.11 11.78
N ALA A 723 -9.99 1.15 11.90
CA ALA A 723 -10.85 2.28 12.31
C ALA A 723 -11.92 2.60 11.25
N SER A 724 -11.63 2.32 9.98
CA SER A 724 -12.54 2.52 8.85
C SER A 724 -13.41 1.30 8.53
N PHE A 725 -13.33 0.22 9.33
CA PHE A 725 -14.10 -1.01 9.12
C PHE A 725 -15.61 -0.74 8.93
N HIS A 726 -16.21 0.10 9.77
CA HIS A 726 -17.63 0.48 9.70
C HIS A 726 -18.04 1.19 8.39
N LYS A 727 -17.10 1.66 7.57
CA LYS A 727 -17.33 2.38 6.30
C LYS A 727 -17.42 1.45 5.08
N ILE A 728 -17.22 0.14 5.23
CA ILE A 728 -17.28 -0.83 4.12
C ILE A 728 -18.56 -0.67 3.24
N PRO A 729 -19.77 -0.53 3.80
CA PRO A 729 -20.98 -0.33 2.99
C PRO A 729 -20.92 0.93 2.11
N GLN A 730 -20.32 2.02 2.61
CA GLN A 730 -20.14 3.27 1.87
C GLN A 730 -19.14 3.09 0.73
N PHE A 731 -18.03 2.38 0.95
CA PHE A 731 -17.06 2.08 -0.10
C PHE A 731 -17.65 1.25 -1.23
N ILE A 732 -18.43 0.21 -0.90
CA ILE A 732 -19.11 -0.63 -1.90
C ILE A 732 -20.12 0.21 -2.72
N ARG A 733 -20.89 1.09 -2.07
CA ARG A 733 -21.80 2.00 -2.80
C ARG A 733 -21.05 2.95 -3.71
N GLN A 734 -19.96 3.54 -3.22
CA GLN A 734 -19.14 4.44 -4.01
C GLN A 734 -18.52 3.72 -5.23
N ALA A 735 -18.09 2.47 -5.08
CA ALA A 735 -17.62 1.66 -6.20
C ALA A 735 -18.72 1.41 -7.24
N LYS A 736 -19.94 1.06 -6.79
CA LYS A 736 -21.12 0.92 -7.68
C LYS A 736 -21.47 2.23 -8.38
N ASP A 737 -21.43 3.35 -7.67
CA ASP A 737 -21.69 4.67 -8.25
C ASP A 737 -20.59 5.11 -9.22
N ALA A 738 -19.33 4.73 -8.98
CA ALA A 738 -18.22 4.95 -9.91
C ALA A 738 -18.47 4.25 -11.25
N VAL A 739 -18.89 2.98 -11.21
CA VAL A 739 -19.27 2.24 -12.42
C VAL A 739 -20.46 2.89 -13.14
N LYS A 740 -21.44 3.42 -12.41
CA LYS A 740 -22.53 4.21 -13.02
C LYS A 740 -22.02 5.47 -13.70
N VAL A 741 -21.08 6.20 -13.08
CA VAL A 741 -20.45 7.39 -13.69
C VAL A 741 -19.73 7.02 -14.98
N ILE A 742 -19.01 5.90 -15.01
CA ILE A 742 -18.37 5.36 -16.21
C ILE A 742 -19.42 5.03 -17.29
N HIS A 743 -20.55 4.40 -16.95
CA HIS A 743 -21.59 4.14 -17.95
C HIS A 743 -22.22 5.45 -18.48
N MET A 744 -22.46 6.43 -17.62
CA MET A 744 -23.00 7.73 -18.03
C MET A 744 -22.05 8.50 -18.94
N SER A 745 -20.75 8.53 -18.63
CA SER A 745 -19.75 9.19 -19.46
C SER A 745 -19.58 8.51 -20.81
N PHE A 746 -19.68 7.18 -20.86
CA PHE A 746 -19.71 6.43 -22.12
C PHE A 746 -20.93 6.81 -22.96
N ALA A 747 -22.11 6.95 -22.36
CA ALA A 747 -23.31 7.40 -23.07
C ALA A 747 -23.16 8.84 -23.62
N ILE A 748 -22.58 9.75 -22.84
CA ILE A 748 -22.27 11.11 -23.29
C ILE A 748 -21.27 11.07 -24.45
N SER A 749 -20.15 10.35 -24.31
CA SER A 749 -19.13 10.23 -25.35
C SER A 749 -19.66 9.63 -26.64
N LEU A 750 -20.49 8.58 -26.54
CA LEU A 750 -21.12 7.97 -27.71
C LEU A 750 -22.05 8.94 -28.43
N THR A 751 -22.74 9.82 -27.71
CA THR A 751 -23.61 10.85 -28.30
C THR A 751 -22.80 11.85 -29.12
N TYR A 752 -21.67 12.35 -28.60
CA TYR A 752 -20.75 13.21 -29.36
C TYR A 752 -20.21 12.51 -30.60
N ASN A 753 -19.76 11.26 -30.45
CA ASN A 753 -19.21 10.49 -31.57
C ASN A 753 -20.28 10.20 -32.62
N ALA A 754 -21.53 9.93 -32.23
CA ALA A 754 -22.63 9.72 -33.18
C ALA A 754 -22.92 10.97 -34.00
N LEU A 755 -22.93 12.16 -33.38
CA LEU A 755 -23.08 13.43 -34.09
C LEU A 755 -21.90 13.70 -35.04
N GLY A 756 -20.68 13.44 -34.61
CA GLY A 756 -19.48 13.56 -35.46
C GLY A 756 -19.49 12.59 -36.65
N LEU A 757 -19.87 11.34 -36.41
CA LEU A 757 -20.01 10.30 -37.44
C LEU A 757 -21.08 10.65 -38.47
N TYR A 758 -22.19 11.26 -38.06
CA TYR A 758 -23.24 11.71 -38.99
C TYR A 758 -22.68 12.63 -40.08
N PHE A 759 -21.89 13.65 -39.70
CA PHE A 759 -21.25 14.56 -40.66
C PHE A 759 -20.07 13.93 -41.41
N ALA A 760 -19.33 13.02 -40.76
CA ALA A 760 -18.19 12.34 -41.36
C ALA A 760 -18.61 11.38 -42.49
N VAL A 761 -19.68 10.61 -42.30
CA VAL A 761 -20.22 9.70 -43.33
C VAL A 761 -20.73 10.49 -44.55
N GLN A 762 -21.21 11.72 -44.35
CA GLN A 762 -21.63 12.63 -45.42
C GLN A 762 -20.45 13.29 -46.16
N GLY A 763 -19.22 13.16 -45.63
CA GLY A 763 -18.04 13.85 -46.18
C GLY A 763 -18.07 15.37 -45.99
N MET A 764 -18.91 15.88 -45.09
CA MET A 764 -19.11 17.32 -44.85
C MET A 764 -18.28 17.87 -43.68
N LEU A 765 -17.58 17.00 -42.96
CA LEU A 765 -16.82 17.38 -41.77
C LEU A 765 -15.54 18.14 -42.18
N SER A 766 -15.46 19.42 -41.84
CA SER A 766 -14.22 20.18 -42.04
C SER A 766 -13.17 19.83 -40.97
N PRO A 767 -11.86 19.88 -41.30
CA PRO A 767 -10.79 19.60 -40.35
C PRO A 767 -10.83 20.52 -39.11
N LEU A 768 -11.19 21.79 -39.31
CA LEU A 768 -11.31 22.78 -38.23
C LEU A 768 -12.41 22.41 -37.21
N ILE A 769 -13.57 21.95 -37.68
CA ILE A 769 -14.67 21.52 -36.80
C ILE A 769 -14.25 20.29 -35.98
N ALA A 770 -13.56 19.34 -36.61
CA ALA A 770 -13.03 18.15 -35.93
C ALA A 770 -11.97 18.52 -34.87
N ALA A 771 -11.06 19.44 -35.19
CA ALA A 771 -10.00 19.90 -34.31
C ALA A 771 -10.52 20.62 -33.05
N VAL A 772 -11.68 21.28 -33.13
CA VAL A 772 -12.32 21.94 -31.96
C VAL A 772 -13.19 20.97 -31.16
N LEU A 773 -13.96 20.11 -31.83
CA LEU A 773 -14.88 19.17 -31.16
C LEU A 773 -14.15 18.13 -30.32
N MET A 774 -12.99 17.62 -30.77
CA MET A 774 -12.26 16.56 -30.07
C MET A 774 -11.72 16.99 -28.68
N PRO A 775 -11.03 18.14 -28.52
CA PRO A 775 -10.62 18.63 -27.21
C PRO A 775 -11.80 18.97 -26.30
N ILE A 776 -12.86 19.61 -26.82
CA ILE A 776 -14.05 19.94 -26.03
C ILE A 776 -14.69 18.68 -25.46
N SER A 777 -14.90 17.65 -26.29
CA SER A 777 -15.46 16.37 -25.85
C SER A 777 -14.64 15.75 -24.72
N THR A 778 -13.30 15.76 -24.87
CA THR A 778 -12.38 15.22 -23.86
C THR A 778 -12.46 15.99 -22.54
N VAL A 779 -12.40 17.32 -22.59
CA VAL A 779 -12.49 18.19 -21.41
C VAL A 779 -13.85 18.03 -20.72
N THR A 780 -14.95 17.99 -21.48
CA THR A 780 -16.30 17.79 -20.93
C THR A 780 -16.39 16.47 -20.17
N ILE A 781 -15.88 15.37 -20.74
CA ILE A 781 -15.91 14.07 -20.08
C ILE A 781 -15.04 14.07 -18.81
N ILE A 782 -13.82 14.61 -18.86
CA ILE A 782 -12.92 14.66 -17.69
C ILE A 782 -13.55 15.47 -16.54
N LEU A 783 -14.16 16.62 -16.85
CA LEU A 783 -14.85 17.44 -15.87
C LEU A 783 -16.07 16.72 -15.29
N PHE A 784 -16.91 16.14 -16.15
CA PHE A 784 -18.08 15.38 -15.74
C PHE A 784 -17.70 14.22 -14.81
N THR A 785 -16.74 13.38 -15.21
CA THR A 785 -16.33 12.20 -14.42
C THR A 785 -15.76 12.61 -13.07
N SER A 786 -14.95 13.67 -13.03
CA SER A 786 -14.31 14.15 -11.80
C SER A 786 -15.32 14.76 -10.82
N ILE A 787 -16.26 15.57 -11.33
CA ILE A 787 -17.31 16.20 -10.51
C ILE A 787 -18.30 15.15 -10.02
N ALA A 788 -18.79 14.29 -10.91
CA ALA A 788 -19.77 13.27 -10.57
C ALA A 788 -19.23 12.31 -9.50
N ALA A 789 -17.97 11.84 -9.63
CA ALA A 789 -17.35 10.97 -8.63
C ALA A 789 -17.33 11.60 -7.23
N ARG A 790 -17.00 12.90 -7.13
CA ARG A 790 -17.00 13.64 -5.86
C ARG A 790 -18.40 13.92 -5.32
N LEU A 791 -19.38 14.20 -6.17
CA LEU A 791 -20.77 14.38 -5.75
C LEU A 791 -21.35 13.11 -5.14
N TYR A 792 -21.11 11.95 -5.76
CA TYR A 792 -21.47 10.66 -5.18
C TYR A 792 -20.75 10.39 -3.87
N ALA A 793 -19.47 10.78 -3.75
CA ALA A 793 -18.73 10.60 -2.51
C ALA A 793 -19.28 11.45 -1.36
N ARG A 794 -19.71 12.70 -1.61
CA ARG A 794 -20.45 13.51 -0.62
C ARG A 794 -21.76 12.84 -0.21
N LYS A 795 -22.54 12.34 -1.19
CA LYS A 795 -23.79 11.62 -0.93
C LYS A 795 -23.56 10.36 -0.09
N ASN A 796 -22.43 9.68 -0.30
CA ASN A 796 -22.05 8.46 0.41
C ASN A 796 -21.29 8.74 1.72
N GLN A 797 -21.16 10.00 2.15
CA GLN A 797 -20.48 10.43 3.39
C GLN A 797 -18.98 10.03 3.44
N LEU A 798 -18.30 10.12 2.29
CA LEU A 798 -16.86 9.87 2.16
C LEU A 798 -16.05 11.15 1.89
N LEU A 799 -16.71 12.31 1.85
CA LEU A 799 -16.10 13.64 1.63
C LEU A 799 -16.62 14.68 2.60
#